data_AF-A0A9D7QUI7-F1
#
_entry.id   AF-A0A9D7QUI7-F1
#
_cell.length_a   1.000
_cell.length_b   1.000
_cell.length_c   1.000
_cell.angle_alpha   90.00
_cell.angle_beta   90.00
_cell.angle_gamma   90.00
#
_symmetry.space_group_name_H-M   'P 1'
#
loop_
_entity.id
_entity.type
_entity.pdbx_description
1 polymer ?
#
loop_
_entity_poly.entity_id
_entity_poly.type
_entity_poly.pdbx_seq_one_letter_code
_entity_poly.pdbx_strand_id
1 'polypeptide(L)'
;MQDQQREMHKVDAELYFVIDEKNNSIELTEKGVDLITTTGEDPHFFVMPDVGSSIAEIEKLAIPDQDKLERKDILMRDFAIKSERIHTINQLLRAYTLYENDVEYILADGKVKIVDEQTGRVLDGRRYSDGLHQAIEAKENVKIEAVTQTYATVTLQNYFRMYHKLAGMTGTAETEAGEFWQIYKLDVVVIPTNRKISRDDREDLVYKTTREKYNAVIEEIEALTKAGRPVLVGTTSVEISELLSRMLKLRNIKHNVLNAKLHQREAEIVAEAGFAGTVTIATNMAGRGTDIKLGPGVKEAGGLAIIGTERHESRRVDRQLRGRSGRQGDPGSTQFFVSLEDNLMRLFGSERIARLMDRMGIKEGEVIQHSMITKSIERAQKKVEENNFGIRKRLLEYDDVMNSQREVIYKKRRHALFGERLTLDLENMQYDYSESLANAFADQRNFEEFKLELIRIFSIDAPVNEQEFMKIKAEELADKIFEASQAQYRFKSKMIADKAFPVIQQVFETQGQVIENIVVPFTDGMKQVQVMVNLKKAFETHGAEIMTAFERTIALALIDDAWKEHLREMDELKTSVQNAVYEQKDPLLIYKFESFELFKKMLEQINRDVLSFLYKGFIPVQDSSNVKEARPQPRTDMSKLKTSHEEVPVGATVGAPQPQGTAPEGQRQVAKPQPVRVDPKVGRNDPCPCGSGKKYKNCHGVGEPG
;
A
#
# COMPACT_ATOMS: atom_id res chain seq x y z
N MET A 1 -9.02 -39.08 20.67
CA MET A 1 -9.11 -37.61 20.89
C MET A 1 -8.48 -37.17 22.20
N GLN A 2 -8.75 -37.82 23.33
CA GLN A 2 -7.86 -37.64 24.50
C GLN A 2 -6.41 -37.98 24.12
N ASP A 3 -6.22 -39.04 23.32
CA ASP A 3 -4.90 -39.43 22.81
C ASP A 3 -4.35 -38.52 21.72
N GLN A 4 -5.17 -37.91 20.85
CA GLN A 4 -4.65 -37.08 19.74
C GLN A 4 -4.12 -35.73 20.25
N GLN A 5 -4.85 -35.08 21.16
CA GLN A 5 -4.34 -33.90 21.88
C GLN A 5 -3.24 -34.25 22.90
N ARG A 6 -3.28 -35.46 23.50
CA ARG A 6 -2.19 -35.92 24.36
C ARG A 6 -0.94 -36.29 23.60
N GLU A 7 -0.99 -36.75 22.35
CA GLU A 7 0.16 -37.32 21.64
C GLU A 7 0.66 -36.41 20.52
N MET A 8 -0.08 -35.34 20.15
CA MET A 8 0.37 -34.33 19.17
C MET A 8 1.74 -33.75 19.52
N HIS A 9 2.01 -33.47 20.80
CA HIS A 9 3.32 -32.99 21.24
C HIS A 9 4.48 -33.95 20.88
N LYS A 10 4.21 -35.26 20.74
CA LYS A 10 5.23 -36.24 20.32
C LYS A 10 5.50 -36.18 18.82
N VAL A 11 4.48 -35.85 18.03
CA VAL A 11 4.60 -35.64 16.58
C VAL A 11 5.25 -34.29 16.32
N ASP A 12 4.81 -33.23 17.01
CA ASP A 12 5.39 -31.89 16.92
C ASP A 12 6.88 -31.88 17.28
N ALA A 13 7.27 -32.72 18.26
CA ALA A 13 8.67 -32.93 18.63
C ALA A 13 9.51 -33.66 17.57
N GLU A 14 8.91 -34.25 16.52
CA GLU A 14 9.63 -34.83 15.37
C GLU A 14 9.63 -33.96 14.12
N LEU A 15 8.75 -32.95 14.05
CA LEU A 15 8.71 -32.02 12.93
C LEU A 15 9.89 -31.03 13.01
N TYR A 16 10.30 -30.50 11.87
CA TYR A 16 11.32 -29.42 11.78
C TYR A 16 10.67 -28.02 11.81
N PHE A 17 9.44 -27.90 11.33
CA PHE A 17 8.67 -26.66 11.40
C PHE A 17 7.18 -27.01 11.27
N VAL A 18 6.32 -26.10 11.73
CA VAL A 18 4.87 -26.19 11.65
C VAL A 18 4.37 -25.11 10.70
N ILE A 19 3.44 -25.48 9.83
CA ILE A 19 2.76 -24.54 8.93
C ILE A 19 1.36 -24.28 9.50
N ASP A 20 1.05 -23.01 9.76
CA ASP A 20 -0.32 -22.58 10.00
C ASP A 20 -0.87 -21.90 8.73
N GLU A 21 -1.48 -22.72 7.87
CA GLU A 21 -2.12 -22.27 6.63
C GLU A 21 -3.22 -21.22 6.88
N LYS A 22 -3.80 -21.17 8.07
CA LYS A 22 -4.89 -20.24 8.37
C LYS A 22 -4.40 -18.81 8.54
N ASN A 23 -3.21 -18.65 9.11
CA ASN A 23 -2.56 -17.37 9.33
C ASN A 23 -1.43 -17.11 8.32
N ASN A 24 -1.17 -18.06 7.41
CA ASN A 24 -0.02 -18.05 6.51
C ASN A 24 1.31 -17.83 7.24
N SER A 25 1.44 -18.46 8.41
CA SER A 25 2.62 -18.37 9.27
C SER A 25 3.33 -19.71 9.39
N ILE A 26 4.63 -19.64 9.66
CA ILE A 26 5.49 -20.80 9.85
C ILE A 26 6.26 -20.61 11.14
N GLU A 27 6.32 -21.67 11.93
CA GLU A 27 7.07 -21.69 13.17
C GLU A 27 8.09 -22.83 13.12
N LEU A 28 9.37 -22.50 13.30
CA LEU A 28 10.44 -23.49 13.46
C LEU A 28 10.29 -24.21 14.80
N THR A 29 10.44 -25.52 14.79
CA THR A 29 10.52 -26.32 16.02
C THR A 29 11.97 -26.38 16.51
N GLU A 30 12.19 -26.85 17.74
CA GLU A 30 13.54 -27.04 18.30
C GLU A 30 14.42 -27.93 17.38
N LYS A 31 13.87 -29.01 16.83
CA LYS A 31 14.61 -29.86 15.87
C LYS A 31 14.95 -29.13 14.57
N GLY A 32 14.07 -28.24 14.10
CA GLY A 32 14.34 -27.40 12.93
C GLY A 32 15.49 -26.43 13.19
N VAL A 33 15.47 -25.80 14.36
CA VAL A 33 16.56 -24.94 14.83
C VAL A 33 17.85 -25.76 14.87
N ASP A 34 17.88 -26.89 15.59
CA ASP A 34 19.05 -27.76 15.74
C ASP A 34 19.62 -28.26 14.39
N LEU A 35 18.76 -28.54 13.40
CA LEU A 35 19.21 -28.95 12.07
C LEU A 35 19.94 -27.82 11.34
N ILE A 36 19.41 -26.60 11.42
CA ILE A 36 20.00 -25.43 10.76
C ILE A 36 21.30 -25.03 11.48
N THR A 37 21.37 -25.18 12.80
CA THR A 37 22.62 -25.07 13.58
C THR A 37 23.53 -26.29 13.35
N THR A 38 24.17 -26.36 12.18
CA THR A 38 25.10 -27.46 11.86
C THR A 38 26.41 -27.35 12.66
N THR A 39 27.08 -28.48 12.86
CA THR A 39 28.25 -28.67 13.74
C THR A 39 29.41 -27.72 13.41
N GLY A 40 29.57 -26.65 14.19
CA GLY A 40 30.62 -25.63 14.02
C GLY A 40 30.16 -24.20 14.28
N GLU A 41 28.85 -23.95 14.28
CA GLU A 41 28.23 -22.67 14.66
C GLU A 41 27.73 -22.69 16.12
N ASP A 42 27.52 -21.51 16.71
CA ASP A 42 27.03 -21.38 18.10
C ASP A 42 25.66 -22.07 18.25
N PRO A 43 25.48 -23.01 19.19
CA PRO A 43 24.17 -23.63 19.46
C PRO A 43 23.04 -22.63 19.75
N HIS A 44 23.38 -21.41 20.18
CA HIS A 44 22.42 -20.33 20.46
C HIS A 44 22.29 -19.33 19.30
N PHE A 45 22.80 -19.66 18.12
CA PHE A 45 22.86 -18.74 16.99
C PHE A 45 21.47 -18.33 16.46
N PHE A 46 20.50 -19.24 16.50
CA PHE A 46 19.10 -18.98 16.13
C PHE A 46 18.18 -18.80 17.34
N VAL A 47 18.75 -18.76 18.56
CA VAL A 47 18.00 -18.47 19.78
C VAL A 47 18.07 -16.97 20.03
N MET A 48 16.91 -16.30 20.06
CA MET A 48 16.88 -14.87 20.37
C MET A 48 17.35 -14.65 21.82
N PRO A 49 18.35 -13.79 22.05
CA PRO A 49 18.74 -13.42 23.40
C PRO A 49 17.61 -12.60 24.04
N ASP A 50 17.32 -12.85 25.33
CA ASP A 50 16.44 -12.00 26.12
C ASP A 50 17.17 -10.67 26.38
N VAL A 51 16.90 -9.69 25.51
CA VAL A 51 17.51 -8.37 25.55
C VAL A 51 17.16 -7.66 26.87
N GLY A 52 15.94 -7.80 27.37
CA GLY A 52 15.48 -7.15 28.59
C GLY A 52 16.23 -7.65 29.82
N SER A 53 16.31 -8.97 29.99
CA SER A 53 17.06 -9.57 31.11
C SER A 53 18.56 -9.30 31.00
N SER A 54 19.13 -9.38 29.80
CA SER A 54 20.56 -9.16 29.57
C SER A 54 20.96 -7.69 29.81
N ILE A 55 20.13 -6.73 29.40
CA ILE A 55 20.35 -5.30 29.70
C ILE A 55 20.28 -5.06 31.21
N ALA A 56 19.29 -5.63 31.91
CA ALA A 56 19.16 -5.48 33.36
C ALA A 56 20.35 -6.09 34.12
N GLU A 57 20.94 -7.17 33.61
CA GLU A 57 22.20 -7.72 34.14
C GLU A 57 23.39 -6.80 33.87
N ILE A 58 23.50 -6.23 32.66
CA ILE A 58 24.56 -5.27 32.31
C ILE A 58 24.47 -4.02 33.21
N GLU A 59 23.27 -3.55 33.54
CA GLU A 59 23.08 -2.39 34.42
C GLU A 59 23.53 -2.66 35.86
N LYS A 60 23.35 -3.89 36.35
CA LYS A 60 23.78 -4.32 37.69
C LYS A 60 25.29 -4.51 37.83
N LEU A 61 26.03 -4.59 36.72
CA LEU A 61 27.50 -4.73 36.78
C LEU A 61 28.14 -3.46 37.35
N ALA A 62 29.11 -3.63 38.25
CA ALA A 62 29.92 -2.53 38.79
C ALA A 62 31.10 -2.19 37.85
N ILE A 63 30.79 -1.88 36.58
CA ILE A 63 31.74 -1.43 35.56
C ILE A 63 31.46 0.03 35.16
N PRO A 64 32.43 0.77 34.59
CA PRO A 64 32.22 2.13 34.09
C PRO A 64 31.04 2.21 33.10
N ASP A 65 30.33 3.34 33.10
CA ASP A 65 29.14 3.51 32.24
C ASP A 65 29.47 3.42 30.74
N GLN A 66 30.69 3.82 30.35
CA GLN A 66 31.22 3.65 28.99
C GLN A 66 31.27 2.16 28.57
N ASP A 67 31.75 1.29 29.46
CA ASP A 67 31.86 -0.16 29.21
C ASP A 67 30.47 -0.84 29.24
N LYS A 68 29.52 -0.29 30.02
CA LYS A 68 28.11 -0.73 29.97
C LYS A 68 27.49 -0.41 28.63
N LEU A 69 27.70 0.80 28.12
CA LEU A 69 27.23 1.23 26.80
C LEU A 69 27.79 0.34 25.70
N GLU A 70 29.10 0.08 25.70
CA GLU A 70 29.72 -0.79 24.69
C GLU A 70 29.17 -2.22 24.72
N ARG A 71 28.94 -2.79 25.91
CA ARG A 71 28.31 -4.11 26.06
C ARG A 71 26.84 -4.12 25.61
N LYS A 72 26.09 -3.06 25.90
CA LYS A 72 24.71 -2.90 25.39
C LYS A 72 24.72 -2.82 23.86
N ASP A 73 25.65 -2.08 23.26
CA ASP A 73 25.78 -1.98 21.80
C ASP A 73 26.14 -3.32 21.14
N ILE A 74 27.06 -4.09 21.74
CA ILE A 74 27.40 -5.44 21.26
C ILE A 74 26.18 -6.37 21.34
N LEU A 75 25.45 -6.35 22.46
CA LEU A 75 24.24 -7.16 22.63
C LEU A 75 23.16 -6.79 21.60
N MET A 76 22.92 -5.50 21.40
CA MET A 76 21.93 -5.02 20.42
C MET A 76 22.33 -5.37 18.99
N ARG A 77 23.63 -5.32 18.66
CA ARG A 77 24.15 -5.77 17.36
C ARG A 77 23.97 -7.27 17.16
N ASP A 78 24.27 -8.09 18.16
CA ASP A 78 24.06 -9.55 18.10
C ASP A 78 22.57 -9.87 17.91
N PHE A 79 21.69 -9.22 18.68
CA PHE A 79 20.25 -9.35 18.54
C PHE A 79 19.78 -8.97 17.12
N ALA A 80 20.24 -7.84 16.58
CA ALA A 80 19.86 -7.40 15.24
C ALA A 80 20.26 -8.41 14.15
N ILE A 81 21.51 -8.91 14.20
CA ILE A 81 22.02 -9.92 13.24
C ILE A 81 21.21 -11.22 13.32
N LYS A 82 20.94 -11.71 14.55
CA LYS A 82 20.17 -12.93 14.75
C LYS A 82 18.72 -12.77 14.28
N SER A 83 18.09 -11.64 14.62
CA SER A 83 16.72 -11.31 14.21
C SER A 83 16.57 -11.25 12.68
N GLU A 84 17.50 -10.58 11.98
CA GLU A 84 17.50 -10.49 10.51
C GLU A 84 17.65 -11.87 9.85
N ARG A 85 18.50 -12.74 10.41
CA ARG A 85 18.67 -14.11 9.89
C ARG A 85 17.45 -14.98 10.12
N ILE A 86 16.86 -14.94 11.32
CA ILE A 86 15.62 -15.65 11.63
C ILE A 86 14.51 -15.19 10.68
N HIS A 87 14.39 -13.88 10.47
CA HIS A 87 13.47 -13.30 9.50
C HIS A 87 13.68 -13.87 8.10
N THR A 88 14.93 -13.88 7.63
CA THR A 88 15.30 -14.41 6.31
C THR A 88 14.92 -15.89 6.16
N ILE A 89 15.20 -16.72 7.17
CA ILE A 89 14.82 -18.15 7.17
C ILE A 89 13.31 -18.31 7.15
N ASN A 90 12.58 -17.55 7.97
CA ASN A 90 11.13 -17.58 7.97
C ASN A 90 10.56 -17.21 6.59
N GLN A 91 11.09 -16.18 5.92
CA GLN A 91 10.67 -15.83 4.57
C GLN A 91 11.03 -16.91 3.54
N LEU A 92 12.18 -17.58 3.66
CA LEU A 92 12.57 -18.70 2.80
C LEU A 92 11.65 -19.91 2.98
N LEU A 93 11.36 -20.28 4.22
CA LEU A 93 10.40 -21.34 4.53
C LEU A 93 9.01 -20.99 4.02
N ARG A 94 8.60 -19.72 4.19
CA ARG A 94 7.33 -19.19 3.71
C ARG A 94 7.22 -19.28 2.21
N ALA A 95 8.23 -18.80 1.49
CA ALA A 95 8.32 -18.94 0.05
C ALA A 95 8.30 -20.41 -0.38
N TYR A 96 8.96 -21.29 0.36
CA TYR A 96 9.04 -22.71 0.01
C TYR A 96 7.70 -23.43 0.16
N THR A 97 6.96 -23.21 1.25
CA THR A 97 5.78 -24.01 1.60
C THR A 97 4.44 -23.39 1.25
N LEU A 98 4.32 -22.05 1.27
CA LEU A 98 3.05 -21.36 1.08
C LEU A 98 2.90 -20.68 -0.28
N TYR A 99 3.97 -20.61 -1.09
CA TYR A 99 3.95 -19.96 -2.39
C TYR A 99 4.38 -20.94 -3.48
N GLU A 100 3.45 -21.33 -4.32
CA GLU A 100 3.64 -22.26 -5.42
C GLU A 100 3.74 -21.53 -6.77
N ASN A 101 4.58 -22.08 -7.64
CA ASN A 101 4.67 -21.61 -9.01
C ASN A 101 3.40 -22.01 -9.78
N ASP A 102 2.96 -21.15 -10.70
CA ASP A 102 1.70 -21.22 -11.44
C ASP A 102 0.41 -20.96 -10.63
N VAL A 103 0.51 -20.71 -9.32
CA VAL A 103 -0.63 -20.34 -8.45
C VAL A 103 -0.47 -18.89 -7.97
N GLU A 104 0.48 -18.61 -7.08
CA GLU A 104 0.70 -17.26 -6.53
C GLU A 104 1.67 -16.42 -7.40
N TYR A 105 2.53 -17.06 -8.18
CA TYR A 105 3.45 -16.38 -9.09
C TYR A 105 3.82 -17.25 -10.28
N ILE A 106 4.41 -16.64 -11.30
CA ILE A 106 4.99 -17.34 -12.45
C ILE A 106 6.41 -16.86 -12.74
N LEU A 107 7.20 -17.70 -13.39
CA LEU A 107 8.50 -17.35 -13.93
C LEU A 107 8.36 -16.88 -15.38
N ALA A 108 8.68 -15.61 -15.64
CA ALA A 108 8.69 -15.05 -16.99
C ALA A 108 9.89 -14.11 -17.17
N ASP A 109 10.58 -14.25 -18.31
CA ASP A 109 11.78 -13.46 -18.65
C ASP A 109 12.92 -13.60 -17.63
N GLY A 110 13.02 -14.75 -16.97
CA GLY A 110 13.98 -14.97 -15.89
C GLY A 110 13.72 -14.08 -14.67
N LYS A 111 12.45 -13.73 -14.41
CA LYS A 111 11.98 -12.98 -13.24
C LYS A 111 10.73 -13.60 -12.65
N VAL A 112 10.57 -13.46 -11.35
CA VAL A 112 9.33 -13.80 -10.63
C VAL A 112 8.31 -12.70 -10.92
N LYS A 113 7.14 -13.07 -11.47
CA LYS A 113 6.00 -12.17 -11.65
C LYS A 113 4.83 -12.68 -10.84
N ILE A 114 4.29 -11.82 -9.97
CA ILE A 114 3.17 -12.16 -9.10
C ILE A 114 1.92 -12.43 -9.94
N VAL A 115 1.17 -13.46 -9.57
CA VAL A 115 -0.13 -13.77 -10.13
C VAL A 115 -1.19 -13.43 -9.09
N ASP A 116 -2.18 -12.64 -9.48
CA ASP A 116 -3.38 -12.44 -8.68
C ASP A 116 -4.15 -13.78 -8.61
N GLU A 117 -4.21 -14.38 -7.44
CA GLU A 117 -4.89 -15.66 -7.17
C GLU A 117 -6.35 -15.66 -7.66
N GLN A 118 -7.04 -14.53 -7.55
CA GLN A 118 -8.46 -14.44 -7.88
C GLN A 118 -8.71 -14.29 -9.36
N THR A 119 -7.79 -13.66 -10.09
CA THR A 119 -7.97 -13.32 -11.51
C THR A 119 -7.01 -14.05 -12.45
N GLY A 120 -6.02 -14.78 -11.93
CA GLY A 120 -4.95 -15.42 -12.69
C GLY A 120 -4.14 -14.43 -13.54
N ARG A 121 -4.13 -13.15 -13.19
CA ARG A 121 -3.43 -12.09 -13.92
C ARG A 121 -2.00 -11.93 -13.43
N VAL A 122 -1.09 -11.78 -14.37
CA VAL A 122 0.29 -11.41 -14.09
C VAL A 122 0.35 -9.92 -13.76
N LEU A 123 0.72 -9.60 -12.52
CA LEU A 123 0.83 -8.24 -12.02
C LEU A 123 2.24 -7.71 -12.30
N ASP A 124 2.44 -7.18 -13.50
CA ASP A 124 3.76 -6.69 -13.91
C ASP A 124 4.21 -5.47 -13.08
N GLY A 125 5.50 -5.45 -12.75
CA GLY A 125 6.11 -4.44 -11.90
C GLY A 125 5.85 -4.58 -10.38
N ARG A 126 5.02 -5.53 -9.93
CA ARG A 126 4.80 -5.76 -8.49
C ARG A 126 5.84 -6.73 -7.90
N ARG A 127 6.15 -6.54 -6.62
CA ARG A 127 7.02 -7.42 -5.82
C ARG A 127 6.43 -7.63 -4.44
N TYR A 128 6.69 -8.78 -3.85
CA TYR A 128 6.37 -9.01 -2.44
C TYR A 128 7.30 -8.19 -1.55
N SER A 129 6.76 -7.62 -0.47
CA SER A 129 7.52 -6.84 0.50
C SER A 129 8.30 -7.76 1.46
N ASP A 130 9.08 -7.14 2.36
CA ASP A 130 9.63 -7.81 3.55
C ASP A 130 10.57 -8.99 3.25
N GLY A 131 11.29 -8.93 2.12
CA GLY A 131 12.24 -9.97 1.72
C GLY A 131 11.61 -11.22 1.09
N LEU A 132 10.29 -11.35 1.10
CA LEU A 132 9.60 -12.52 0.54
C LEU A 132 9.82 -12.68 -0.96
N HIS A 133 9.91 -11.58 -1.72
CA HIS A 133 10.17 -11.67 -3.16
C HIS A 133 11.55 -12.22 -3.43
N GLN A 134 12.55 -11.77 -2.67
CA GLN A 134 13.91 -12.28 -2.74
C GLN A 134 13.99 -13.75 -2.33
N ALA A 135 13.20 -14.14 -1.33
CA ALA A 135 13.09 -15.54 -0.93
C ALA A 135 12.51 -16.43 -2.05
N ILE A 136 11.49 -15.96 -2.78
CA ILE A 136 10.95 -16.67 -3.95
C ILE A 136 11.95 -16.66 -5.12
N GLU A 137 12.63 -15.55 -5.39
CA GLU A 137 13.70 -15.49 -6.37
C GLU A 137 14.82 -16.50 -6.04
N ALA A 138 15.18 -16.64 -4.77
CA ALA A 138 16.15 -17.63 -4.30
C ALA A 138 15.63 -19.07 -4.44
N LYS A 139 14.37 -19.34 -4.05
CA LYS A 139 13.70 -20.64 -4.22
C LYS A 139 13.77 -21.12 -5.66
N GLU A 140 13.47 -20.24 -6.61
CA GLU A 140 13.38 -20.55 -8.03
C GLU A 140 14.72 -20.41 -8.79
N ASN A 141 15.83 -20.18 -8.07
CA ASN A 141 17.17 -19.97 -8.62
C ASN A 141 17.24 -18.84 -9.67
N VAL A 142 16.49 -17.77 -9.43
CA VAL A 142 16.46 -16.57 -10.26
C VAL A 142 17.46 -15.54 -9.73
N LYS A 143 17.87 -14.59 -10.58
CA LYS A 143 18.74 -13.48 -10.16
C LYS A 143 18.03 -12.64 -9.09
N ILE A 144 18.55 -12.69 -7.86
CA ILE A 144 18.03 -11.92 -6.73
C ILE A 144 18.24 -10.43 -6.97
N GLU A 145 17.15 -9.66 -6.98
CA GLU A 145 17.18 -8.21 -7.15
C GLU A 145 17.30 -7.51 -5.77
N ALA A 146 17.97 -6.35 -5.73
CA ALA A 146 18.14 -5.60 -4.49
C ALA A 146 16.78 -5.24 -3.85
N VAL A 147 16.78 -5.14 -2.51
CA VAL A 147 15.58 -4.81 -1.71
C VAL A 147 14.99 -3.49 -2.19
N THR A 148 13.69 -3.48 -2.43
CA THR A 148 12.97 -2.27 -2.81
C THR A 148 12.80 -1.38 -1.60
N GLN A 149 13.24 -0.13 -1.69
CA GLN A 149 13.01 0.87 -0.65
C GLN A 149 11.66 1.57 -0.86
N THR A 150 10.91 1.74 0.22
CA THR A 150 9.65 2.49 0.23
C THR A 150 9.91 3.99 0.08
N TYR A 151 9.42 4.60 -1.00
CA TYR A 151 9.46 6.06 -1.19
C TYR A 151 8.18 6.76 -0.73
N ALA A 152 7.05 6.08 -0.86
CA ALA A 152 5.74 6.56 -0.46
C ALA A 152 4.78 5.39 -0.33
N THR A 153 3.96 5.42 0.71
CA THR A 153 2.89 4.44 0.96
C THR A 153 1.64 5.19 1.38
N VAL A 154 0.47 4.69 0.98
CA VAL A 154 -0.83 5.16 1.46
C VAL A 154 -1.81 4.01 1.39
N THR A 155 -2.62 3.83 2.43
CA THR A 155 -3.71 2.86 2.41
C THR A 155 -4.89 3.40 1.60
N LEU A 156 -5.71 2.52 1.02
CA LEU A 156 -6.92 2.95 0.31
C LEU A 156 -7.86 3.73 1.23
N GLN A 157 -7.92 3.32 2.50
CA GLN A 157 -8.68 3.96 3.56
C GLN A 157 -8.27 5.43 3.71
N ASN A 158 -6.98 5.69 3.98
CA ASN A 158 -6.50 7.06 4.16
C ASN A 158 -6.50 7.85 2.85
N TYR A 159 -6.24 7.20 1.71
CA TYR A 159 -6.34 7.84 0.40
C TYR A 159 -7.75 8.38 0.12
N PHE A 160 -8.81 7.58 0.33
CA PHE A 160 -10.18 8.04 0.10
C PHE A 160 -10.64 9.06 1.16
N ARG A 161 -10.11 9.01 2.39
CA ARG A 161 -10.38 10.03 3.42
C ARG A 161 -9.86 11.42 3.05
N MET A 162 -8.90 11.53 2.11
CA MET A 162 -8.40 12.82 1.62
C MET A 162 -9.41 13.57 0.74
N TYR A 163 -10.45 12.89 0.23
CA TYR A 163 -11.44 13.52 -0.63
C TYR A 163 -12.40 14.37 0.20
N HIS A 164 -12.61 15.62 -0.22
CA HIS A 164 -13.58 16.52 0.42
C HIS A 164 -15.01 15.94 0.40
N LYS A 165 -15.36 15.21 -0.66
CA LYS A 165 -16.65 14.52 -0.78
C LYS A 165 -16.42 13.10 -1.27
N LEU A 166 -16.88 12.14 -0.50
CA LEU A 166 -16.80 10.73 -0.81
C LEU A 166 -18.21 10.15 -0.91
N ALA A 167 -18.46 9.34 -1.95
CA ALA A 167 -19.69 8.61 -2.15
C ALA A 167 -19.39 7.31 -2.90
N GLY A 168 -20.22 6.29 -2.71
CA GLY A 168 -20.05 4.99 -3.36
C GLY A 168 -21.39 4.34 -3.67
N MET A 169 -21.39 3.41 -4.62
CA MET A 169 -22.56 2.60 -4.96
C MET A 169 -22.17 1.13 -5.06
N THR A 170 -23.00 0.26 -4.52
CA THR A 170 -22.84 -1.19 -4.62
C THR A 170 -24.16 -1.87 -4.25
N GLY A 171 -24.40 -3.07 -4.79
CA GLY A 171 -25.60 -3.85 -4.48
C GLY A 171 -25.56 -4.57 -3.12
N THR A 172 -24.42 -4.53 -2.41
CA THR A 172 -24.20 -5.37 -1.22
C THR A 172 -23.45 -4.61 -0.10
N ALA A 173 -23.77 -3.33 0.13
CA ALA A 173 -23.12 -2.51 1.17
C ALA A 173 -23.70 -2.71 2.58
N GLU A 174 -24.94 -3.18 2.70
CA GLU A 174 -25.70 -3.17 3.96
C GLU A 174 -24.99 -3.93 5.09
N THR A 175 -24.32 -5.05 4.79
CA THR A 175 -23.60 -5.84 5.80
C THR A 175 -22.40 -5.11 6.39
N GLU A 176 -21.77 -4.23 5.60
CA GLU A 176 -20.55 -3.50 5.97
C GLU A 176 -20.85 -2.05 6.40
N ALA A 177 -22.12 -1.70 6.65
CA ALA A 177 -22.51 -0.34 6.99
C ALA A 177 -21.77 0.20 8.22
N GLY A 178 -21.52 -0.66 9.21
CA GLY A 178 -20.71 -0.31 10.38
C GLY A 178 -19.27 0.06 10.03
N GLU A 179 -18.61 -0.71 9.16
CA GLU A 179 -17.24 -0.45 8.71
C GLU A 179 -17.17 0.85 7.88
N PHE A 180 -18.14 1.07 6.97
CA PHE A 180 -18.23 2.30 6.17
C PHE A 180 -18.36 3.56 7.05
N TRP A 181 -19.19 3.51 8.09
CA TRP A 181 -19.33 4.62 9.02
C TRP A 181 -18.08 4.82 9.89
N GLN A 182 -17.49 3.74 10.40
CA GLN A 182 -16.32 3.83 11.27
C GLN A 182 -15.12 4.43 10.54
N ILE A 183 -14.82 3.96 9.33
CA ILE A 183 -13.63 4.36 8.56
C ILE A 183 -13.87 5.65 7.76
N TYR A 184 -14.99 5.73 7.03
CA TYR A 184 -15.23 6.79 6.05
C TYR A 184 -16.32 7.78 6.44
N LYS A 185 -17.02 7.54 7.56
CA LYS A 185 -18.23 8.31 7.95
C LYS A 185 -19.29 8.30 6.85
N LEU A 186 -19.41 7.18 6.14
CA LEU A 186 -20.39 6.98 5.08
C LEU A 186 -21.59 6.20 5.59
N ASP A 187 -22.77 6.80 5.47
CA ASP A 187 -24.04 6.12 5.66
C ASP A 187 -24.36 5.20 4.48
N VAL A 188 -24.98 4.05 4.78
CA VAL A 188 -25.47 3.12 3.76
C VAL A 188 -26.99 3.21 3.70
N VAL A 189 -27.50 3.63 2.54
CA VAL A 189 -28.94 3.70 2.28
C VAL A 189 -29.32 2.61 1.29
N VAL A 190 -30.25 1.74 1.69
CA VAL A 190 -30.79 0.69 0.82
C VAL A 190 -31.85 1.30 -0.09
N ILE A 191 -31.50 1.45 -1.37
CA ILE A 191 -32.44 1.94 -2.40
C ILE A 191 -33.38 0.80 -2.81
N PRO A 192 -34.71 1.00 -2.78
CA PRO A 192 -35.67 0.00 -3.25
C PRO A 192 -35.41 -0.39 -4.70
N THR A 193 -35.65 -1.66 -5.03
CA THR A 193 -35.55 -2.14 -6.41
C THR A 193 -36.68 -1.58 -7.26
N ASN A 194 -36.40 -1.34 -8.54
CA ASN A 194 -37.41 -0.86 -9.51
C ASN A 194 -38.58 -1.84 -9.68
N ARG A 195 -38.30 -3.15 -9.57
CA ARG A 195 -39.27 -4.23 -9.66
C ARG A 195 -38.99 -5.27 -8.58
N LYS A 196 -40.06 -5.89 -8.06
CA LYS A 196 -39.96 -6.92 -7.03
C LYS A 196 -39.12 -8.10 -7.54
N ILE A 197 -38.22 -8.59 -6.70
CA ILE A 197 -37.37 -9.73 -7.00
C ILE A 197 -38.22 -11.01 -7.00
N SER A 198 -38.09 -11.82 -8.06
CA SER A 198 -38.76 -13.12 -8.24
C SER A 198 -37.77 -14.30 -8.30
N ARG A 199 -36.51 -14.07 -7.92
CA ARG A 199 -35.46 -15.08 -7.94
C ARG A 199 -35.71 -16.14 -6.85
N ASP A 200 -35.62 -17.41 -7.23
CA ASP A 200 -35.68 -18.57 -6.34
C ASP A 200 -34.29 -18.90 -5.80
N ASP A 201 -33.98 -18.45 -4.57
CA ASP A 201 -32.72 -18.76 -3.89
C ASP A 201 -32.88 -20.05 -3.08
N ARG A 202 -32.26 -21.14 -3.56
CA ARG A 202 -32.39 -22.48 -2.96
C ARG A 202 -31.33 -22.73 -1.89
N GLU A 203 -31.64 -23.67 -0.99
CA GLU A 203 -30.74 -24.14 0.08
C GLU A 203 -29.55 -24.93 -0.47
N ASP A 204 -28.40 -24.87 0.22
CA ASP A 204 -27.16 -25.50 -0.25
C ASP A 204 -27.25 -27.02 -0.35
N LEU A 205 -26.67 -27.58 -1.41
CA LEU A 205 -26.48 -29.02 -1.56
C LEU A 205 -25.11 -29.39 -1.04
N VAL A 206 -25.05 -30.11 0.07
CA VAL A 206 -23.79 -30.49 0.71
C VAL A 206 -23.45 -31.96 0.42
N TYR A 207 -22.22 -32.18 -0.02
CA TYR A 207 -21.66 -33.48 -0.39
C TYR A 207 -20.47 -33.84 0.50
N LYS A 208 -20.20 -35.14 0.64
CA LYS A 208 -19.06 -35.62 1.44
C LYS A 208 -17.74 -35.35 0.72
N THR A 209 -17.68 -35.62 -0.58
CA THR A 209 -16.46 -35.49 -1.38
C THR A 209 -16.59 -34.47 -2.50
N THR A 210 -15.47 -33.89 -2.93
CA THR A 210 -15.37 -32.98 -4.08
C THR A 210 -15.79 -33.64 -5.38
N ARG A 211 -15.49 -34.94 -5.55
CA ARG A 211 -15.86 -35.71 -6.73
C ARG A 211 -17.38 -35.81 -6.91
N GLU A 212 -18.12 -36.10 -5.84
CA GLU A 212 -19.59 -36.16 -5.86
C GLU A 212 -20.19 -34.79 -6.17
N LYS A 213 -19.67 -33.74 -5.52
CA LYS A 213 -20.05 -32.35 -5.77
C LYS A 213 -19.98 -32.00 -7.25
N TYR A 214 -18.85 -32.26 -7.90
CA TYR A 214 -18.67 -31.92 -9.32
C TYR A 214 -19.56 -32.75 -10.25
N ASN A 215 -19.78 -34.04 -9.96
CA ASN A 215 -20.73 -34.85 -10.73
C ASN A 215 -22.16 -34.27 -10.64
N ALA A 216 -22.61 -33.93 -9.44
CA ALA A 216 -23.93 -33.36 -9.22
C ALA A 216 -24.08 -31.96 -9.87
N VAL A 217 -23.03 -31.14 -9.83
CA VAL A 217 -23.00 -29.86 -10.56
C VAL A 217 -23.19 -30.08 -12.05
N ILE A 218 -22.51 -31.05 -12.65
CA ILE A 218 -22.61 -31.34 -14.09
C ILE A 218 -24.01 -31.88 -14.45
N GLU A 219 -24.58 -32.76 -13.63
CA GLU A 219 -25.94 -33.28 -13.82
C GLU A 219 -26.99 -32.15 -13.78
N GLU A 220 -26.86 -31.22 -12.84
CA GLU A 220 -27.74 -30.04 -12.76
C GLU A 220 -27.56 -29.12 -13.98
N ILE A 221 -26.31 -28.85 -14.40
CA ILE A 221 -26.04 -28.07 -15.63
C ILE A 221 -26.72 -28.74 -16.83
N GLU A 222 -26.58 -30.06 -16.98
CA GLU A 222 -27.17 -30.80 -18.09
C GLU A 222 -28.71 -30.73 -18.07
N ALA A 223 -29.33 -30.91 -16.91
CA ALA A 223 -30.79 -30.81 -16.75
C ALA A 223 -31.31 -29.41 -17.12
N LEU A 224 -30.67 -28.36 -16.63
CA LEU A 224 -31.04 -26.96 -16.92
C LEU A 224 -30.84 -26.60 -18.39
N THR A 225 -29.73 -27.05 -18.98
CA THR A 225 -29.40 -26.80 -20.39
C THR A 225 -30.39 -27.52 -21.31
N LYS A 226 -30.78 -28.76 -20.99
CA LYS A 226 -31.84 -29.51 -21.71
C LYS A 226 -33.21 -28.83 -21.62
N ALA A 227 -33.49 -28.15 -20.50
CA ALA A 227 -34.68 -27.31 -20.34
C ALA A 227 -34.58 -25.96 -21.08
N GLY A 228 -33.50 -25.70 -21.82
CA GLY A 228 -33.29 -24.46 -22.58
C GLY A 228 -32.86 -23.27 -21.73
N ARG A 229 -32.52 -23.46 -20.45
CA ARG A 229 -32.13 -22.37 -19.55
C ARG A 229 -30.64 -22.03 -19.70
N PRO A 230 -30.26 -20.74 -19.66
CA PRO A 230 -28.86 -20.34 -19.51
C PRO A 230 -28.37 -20.62 -18.09
N VAL A 231 -27.10 -21.00 -17.97
CA VAL A 231 -26.45 -21.34 -16.71
C VAL A 231 -25.14 -20.55 -16.56
N LEU A 232 -25.01 -19.85 -15.44
CA LEU A 232 -23.75 -19.24 -15.00
C LEU A 232 -23.18 -20.03 -13.81
N VAL A 233 -22.01 -20.61 -14.00
CA VAL A 233 -21.29 -21.38 -12.99
C VAL A 233 -20.20 -20.50 -12.38
N GLY A 234 -20.24 -20.25 -11.08
CA GLY A 234 -19.21 -19.50 -10.36
C GLY A 234 -18.25 -20.43 -9.64
N THR A 235 -16.95 -20.30 -9.92
CA THR A 235 -15.86 -21.04 -9.24
C THR A 235 -14.98 -20.10 -8.43
N THR A 236 -14.23 -20.63 -7.47
CA THR A 236 -13.32 -19.86 -6.59
C THR A 236 -11.92 -19.67 -7.16
N SER A 237 -11.47 -20.56 -8.06
CA SER A 237 -10.16 -20.47 -8.71
C SER A 237 -10.22 -20.75 -10.21
N VAL A 238 -9.16 -20.35 -10.93
CA VAL A 238 -8.97 -20.64 -12.35
C VAL A 238 -8.81 -22.15 -12.60
N GLU A 239 -8.09 -22.83 -11.71
CA GLU A 239 -7.89 -24.28 -11.81
C GLU A 239 -9.21 -25.05 -11.78
N ILE A 240 -10.11 -24.69 -10.86
CA ILE A 240 -11.44 -25.32 -10.75
C ILE A 240 -12.26 -25.04 -12.01
N SER A 241 -12.17 -23.82 -12.57
CA SER A 241 -12.82 -23.48 -13.85
C SER A 241 -12.33 -24.34 -15.01
N GLU A 242 -11.01 -24.56 -15.12
CA GLU A 242 -10.42 -25.43 -16.16
C GLU A 242 -10.76 -26.91 -15.94
N LEU A 243 -10.80 -27.37 -14.68
CA LEU A 243 -11.25 -28.72 -14.35
C LEU A 243 -12.70 -28.94 -14.79
N LEU A 244 -13.61 -28.03 -14.43
CA LEU A 244 -15.02 -28.11 -14.77
C LEU A 244 -15.24 -28.02 -16.29
N SER A 245 -14.48 -27.16 -16.96
CA SER A 245 -14.43 -27.05 -18.43
C SER A 245 -14.09 -28.40 -19.07
N ARG A 246 -13.01 -29.07 -18.62
CA ARG A 246 -12.63 -30.41 -19.12
C ARG A 246 -13.75 -31.43 -18.91
N MET A 247 -14.40 -31.44 -17.74
CA MET A 247 -15.50 -32.36 -17.45
C MET A 247 -16.74 -32.10 -18.32
N LEU A 248 -17.09 -30.84 -18.58
CA LEU A 248 -18.19 -30.48 -19.48
C LEU A 248 -17.89 -30.86 -20.94
N LYS A 249 -16.63 -30.73 -21.40
CA LYS A 249 -16.21 -31.21 -22.74
C LYS A 249 -16.42 -32.71 -22.88
N LEU A 250 -16.11 -33.50 -21.85
CA LEU A 250 -16.32 -34.97 -21.86
C LEU A 250 -17.80 -35.35 -21.99
N ARG A 251 -18.72 -34.51 -21.49
CA ARG A 251 -20.18 -34.67 -21.63
C ARG A 251 -20.75 -34.01 -22.89
N ASN A 252 -19.90 -33.44 -23.75
CA ASN A 252 -20.28 -32.75 -24.97
C ASN A 252 -21.20 -31.52 -24.75
N ILE A 253 -21.05 -30.85 -23.60
CA ILE A 253 -21.78 -29.63 -23.27
C ILE A 253 -20.95 -28.42 -23.72
N LYS A 254 -21.51 -27.60 -24.62
CA LYS A 254 -20.87 -26.36 -25.06
C LYS A 254 -20.86 -25.33 -23.93
N HIS A 255 -19.70 -24.77 -23.63
CA HIS A 255 -19.53 -23.78 -22.58
C HIS A 255 -18.42 -22.78 -22.91
N ASN A 256 -18.48 -21.62 -22.26
CA ASN A 256 -17.45 -20.59 -22.29
C ASN A 256 -16.81 -20.43 -20.91
N VAL A 257 -15.50 -20.15 -20.87
CA VAL A 257 -14.77 -19.93 -19.62
C VAL A 257 -14.30 -18.48 -19.54
N LEU A 258 -14.58 -17.82 -18.42
CA LEU A 258 -14.20 -16.45 -18.12
C LEU A 258 -13.16 -16.47 -16.99
N ASN A 259 -11.90 -16.29 -17.35
CA ASN A 259 -10.75 -16.34 -16.43
C ASN A 259 -10.19 -14.96 -16.07
N ALA A 260 -10.96 -13.87 -16.23
CA ALA A 260 -10.53 -12.49 -15.99
C ALA A 260 -9.26 -12.04 -16.77
N LYS A 261 -8.75 -12.74 -17.77
CA LYS A 261 -7.52 -12.33 -18.51
C LYS A 261 -7.75 -11.26 -19.59
N LEU A 262 -8.95 -11.15 -20.16
CA LEU A 262 -9.22 -10.31 -21.35
C LEU A 262 -10.59 -9.61 -21.24
N HIS A 263 -10.62 -8.44 -20.59
CA HIS A 263 -11.86 -7.70 -20.29
C HIS A 263 -12.80 -7.44 -21.50
N GLN A 264 -12.24 -7.15 -22.68
CA GLN A 264 -13.04 -6.89 -23.89
C GLN A 264 -13.81 -8.13 -24.36
N ARG A 265 -13.10 -9.24 -24.52
CA ARG A 265 -13.67 -10.52 -24.98
C ARG A 265 -14.62 -11.12 -23.95
N GLU A 266 -14.34 -10.89 -22.67
CA GLU A 266 -15.22 -11.30 -21.58
C GLU A 266 -16.56 -10.58 -21.62
N ALA A 267 -16.60 -9.28 -21.96
CA ALA A 267 -17.87 -8.55 -22.06
C ALA A 267 -18.77 -9.11 -23.17
N GLU A 268 -18.19 -9.52 -24.31
CA GLU A 268 -18.92 -10.18 -25.40
C GLU A 268 -19.51 -11.52 -24.95
N ILE A 269 -18.68 -12.37 -24.31
CA ILE A 269 -19.11 -13.68 -23.79
C ILE A 269 -20.22 -13.52 -22.73
N VAL A 270 -20.11 -12.52 -21.84
CA VAL A 270 -21.12 -12.25 -20.80
C VAL A 270 -22.42 -11.74 -21.40
N ALA A 271 -22.37 -10.97 -22.50
CA ALA A 271 -23.58 -10.53 -23.20
C ALA A 271 -24.33 -11.71 -23.84
N GLU A 272 -23.62 -12.73 -24.31
CA GLU A 272 -24.19 -13.96 -24.87
C GLU A 272 -24.63 -14.98 -23.81
N ALA A 273 -24.16 -14.83 -22.56
CA ALA A 273 -24.46 -15.76 -21.46
C ALA A 273 -25.95 -15.89 -21.13
N GLY A 274 -26.77 -14.92 -21.55
CA GLY A 274 -28.22 -14.93 -21.33
C GLY A 274 -29.05 -15.64 -22.41
N PHE A 275 -28.43 -16.23 -23.43
CA PHE A 275 -29.13 -16.99 -24.47
C PHE A 275 -29.48 -18.42 -24.05
N ALA A 276 -30.54 -18.96 -24.63
CA ALA A 276 -31.06 -20.29 -24.28
C ALA A 276 -30.00 -21.39 -24.47
N GLY A 277 -29.81 -22.22 -23.43
CA GLY A 277 -28.85 -23.32 -23.41
C GLY A 277 -27.37 -22.91 -23.36
N THR A 278 -27.05 -21.64 -23.16
CA THR A 278 -25.66 -21.18 -22.99
C THR A 278 -25.16 -21.50 -21.58
N VAL A 279 -24.01 -22.18 -21.48
CA VAL A 279 -23.29 -22.41 -20.22
C VAL A 279 -22.05 -21.51 -20.17
N THR A 280 -21.93 -20.74 -19.10
CA THR A 280 -20.78 -19.86 -18.87
C THR A 280 -20.17 -20.18 -17.51
N ILE A 281 -18.87 -20.47 -17.49
CA ILE A 281 -18.10 -20.66 -16.26
C ILE A 281 -17.35 -19.37 -15.99
N ALA A 282 -17.45 -18.84 -14.77
CA ALA A 282 -16.80 -17.61 -14.34
C ALA A 282 -15.96 -17.88 -13.09
N THR A 283 -14.68 -17.54 -13.15
CA THR A 283 -13.82 -17.51 -11.97
C THR A 283 -14.16 -16.27 -11.14
N ASN A 284 -14.49 -16.46 -9.86
CA ASN A 284 -14.83 -15.43 -8.89
C ASN A 284 -15.75 -14.32 -9.44
N MET A 285 -15.15 -13.19 -9.81
CA MET A 285 -15.81 -11.96 -10.26
C MET A 285 -15.60 -11.67 -11.75
N ALA A 286 -15.19 -12.65 -12.57
CA ALA A 286 -15.08 -12.47 -14.01
C ALA A 286 -16.42 -12.01 -14.61
N GLY A 287 -16.38 -11.10 -15.59
CA GLY A 287 -17.60 -10.46 -16.13
C GLY A 287 -18.29 -9.45 -15.19
N ARG A 288 -17.61 -8.92 -14.16
CA ARG A 288 -18.11 -7.81 -13.34
C ARG A 288 -18.21 -6.50 -14.12
N GLY A 289 -19.32 -5.79 -13.92
CA GLY A 289 -19.63 -4.55 -14.64
C GLY A 289 -20.51 -4.74 -15.87
N THR A 290 -20.57 -5.94 -16.45
CA THR A 290 -21.45 -6.26 -17.58
C THR A 290 -22.76 -6.92 -17.10
N ASP A 291 -23.88 -6.47 -17.65
CA ASP A 291 -25.21 -6.99 -17.36
C ASP A 291 -25.54 -8.20 -18.25
N ILE A 292 -26.07 -9.27 -17.67
CA ILE A 292 -26.51 -10.46 -18.41
C ILE A 292 -27.98 -10.28 -18.75
N LYS A 293 -28.26 -9.95 -20.01
CA LYS A 293 -29.63 -9.78 -20.51
C LYS A 293 -30.17 -11.11 -21.01
N LEU A 294 -31.38 -11.45 -20.60
CA LEU A 294 -32.03 -12.69 -21.04
C LEU A 294 -32.48 -12.59 -22.50
N GLY A 295 -32.14 -13.60 -23.29
CA GLY A 295 -32.61 -13.75 -24.67
C GLY A 295 -34.11 -14.10 -24.76
N PRO A 296 -34.67 -14.13 -25.99
CA PRO A 296 -36.06 -14.50 -26.22
C PRO A 296 -36.33 -15.95 -25.78
N GLY A 297 -37.48 -16.21 -25.14
CA GLY A 297 -37.89 -17.55 -24.67
C GLY A 297 -37.27 -18.00 -23.34
N VAL A 298 -36.28 -17.27 -22.83
CA VAL A 298 -35.54 -17.66 -21.61
C VAL A 298 -36.33 -17.38 -20.34
N LYS A 299 -37.18 -16.35 -20.33
CA LYS A 299 -37.99 -16.01 -19.15
C LYS A 299 -39.03 -17.09 -18.87
N GLU A 300 -39.64 -17.60 -19.93
CA GLU A 300 -40.61 -18.70 -19.90
C GLU A 300 -39.97 -20.01 -19.43
N ALA A 301 -38.71 -20.24 -19.80
CA ALA A 301 -37.92 -21.39 -19.34
C ALA A 301 -37.49 -21.30 -17.86
N GLY A 302 -37.78 -20.20 -17.16
CA GLY A 302 -37.41 -20.00 -15.75
C GLY A 302 -36.20 -19.10 -15.52
N GLY A 303 -35.71 -18.42 -16.56
CA GLY A 303 -34.65 -17.42 -16.49
C GLY A 303 -33.26 -17.99 -16.19
N LEU A 304 -32.31 -17.08 -15.90
CA LEU A 304 -30.91 -17.42 -15.64
C LEU A 304 -30.76 -18.24 -14.36
N ALA A 305 -30.11 -19.39 -14.47
CA ALA A 305 -29.72 -20.21 -13.33
C ALA A 305 -28.27 -19.89 -12.91
N ILE A 306 -28.06 -19.68 -11.62
CA ILE A 306 -26.74 -19.49 -11.02
C ILE A 306 -26.37 -20.75 -10.25
N ILE A 307 -25.20 -21.31 -10.55
CA ILE A 307 -24.62 -22.44 -9.83
C ILE A 307 -23.31 -21.98 -9.18
N GLY A 308 -23.27 -21.94 -7.85
CA GLY A 308 -22.02 -21.78 -7.11
C GLY A 308 -21.40 -23.15 -6.86
N THR A 309 -20.15 -23.36 -7.27
CA THR A 309 -19.47 -24.65 -7.05
C THR A 309 -18.85 -24.77 -5.66
N GLU A 310 -18.74 -23.64 -4.96
CA GLU A 310 -18.21 -23.50 -3.59
C GLU A 310 -18.78 -22.24 -2.94
N ARG A 311 -18.54 -22.09 -1.64
CA ARG A 311 -18.81 -20.87 -0.87
C ARG A 311 -17.56 -20.01 -0.82
N HIS A 312 -17.70 -18.73 -1.11
CA HIS A 312 -16.59 -17.79 -0.95
C HIS A 312 -16.35 -17.50 0.54
N GLU A 313 -15.17 -16.99 0.86
CA GLU A 313 -14.83 -16.55 2.22
C GLU A 313 -15.76 -15.45 2.76
N SER A 314 -16.30 -14.61 1.86
CA SER A 314 -17.25 -13.57 2.22
C SER A 314 -18.64 -13.83 1.61
N ARG A 315 -19.65 -13.69 2.47
CA ARG A 315 -21.08 -13.73 2.11
C ARG A 315 -21.44 -12.68 1.08
N ARG A 316 -20.73 -11.55 1.09
CA ARG A 316 -20.93 -10.46 0.13
C ARG A 316 -20.68 -10.94 -1.31
N VAL A 317 -19.63 -11.73 -1.52
CA VAL A 317 -19.26 -12.25 -2.86
C VAL A 317 -20.29 -13.26 -3.34
N ASP A 318 -20.74 -14.16 -2.46
CA ASP A 318 -21.84 -15.08 -2.76
C ASP A 318 -23.12 -14.34 -3.18
N ARG A 319 -23.49 -13.28 -2.44
CA ARG A 319 -24.65 -12.45 -2.77
C ARG A 319 -24.49 -11.73 -4.11
N GLN A 320 -23.28 -11.35 -4.48
CA GLN A 320 -22.99 -10.76 -5.79
C GLN A 320 -23.14 -11.76 -6.93
N LEU A 321 -22.71 -13.01 -6.73
CA LEU A 321 -22.92 -14.10 -7.68
C LEU A 321 -24.41 -14.38 -7.85
N ARG A 322 -25.17 -14.53 -6.76
CA ARG A 322 -26.64 -14.67 -6.80
C ARG A 322 -27.30 -13.50 -7.52
N GLY A 323 -26.83 -12.27 -7.24
CA GLY A 323 -27.27 -11.01 -7.85
C GLY A 323 -27.07 -10.89 -9.36
N ARG A 324 -26.42 -11.86 -10.00
CA ARG A 324 -26.38 -11.95 -11.48
C ARG A 324 -27.70 -12.41 -12.07
N SER A 325 -28.51 -13.17 -11.33
CA SER A 325 -29.85 -13.59 -11.72
C SER A 325 -30.95 -12.75 -11.06
N GLY A 326 -32.15 -12.77 -11.66
CA GLY A 326 -33.34 -12.08 -11.14
C GLY A 326 -33.35 -10.55 -11.32
N ARG A 327 -32.59 -10.03 -12.30
CA ARG A 327 -32.49 -8.59 -12.54
C ARG A 327 -33.81 -8.03 -13.08
N GLN A 328 -34.18 -6.82 -12.67
CA GLN A 328 -35.44 -6.16 -13.08
C GLN A 328 -36.71 -7.03 -12.89
N GLY A 329 -36.72 -7.88 -11.85
CA GLY A 329 -37.86 -8.76 -11.56
C GLY A 329 -38.02 -9.92 -12.56
N ASP A 330 -36.96 -10.26 -13.29
CA ASP A 330 -36.95 -11.44 -14.14
C ASP A 330 -36.95 -12.73 -13.28
N PRO A 331 -37.53 -13.83 -13.80
CA PRO A 331 -37.41 -15.14 -13.14
C PRO A 331 -35.94 -15.60 -13.15
N GLY A 332 -35.61 -16.46 -12.22
CA GLY A 332 -34.26 -17.00 -12.10
C GLY A 332 -34.11 -17.86 -10.86
N SER A 333 -33.04 -18.63 -10.79
CA SER A 333 -32.76 -19.48 -9.63
C SER A 333 -31.30 -19.43 -9.24
N THR A 334 -31.00 -19.64 -7.96
CA THR A 334 -29.61 -19.78 -7.47
C THR A 334 -29.48 -21.02 -6.61
N GLN A 335 -28.39 -21.75 -6.80
CA GLN A 335 -28.09 -22.99 -6.09
C GLN A 335 -26.59 -23.07 -5.83
N PHE A 336 -26.20 -23.37 -4.59
CA PHE A 336 -24.79 -23.65 -4.25
C PHE A 336 -24.61 -25.14 -3.99
N PHE A 337 -23.47 -25.65 -4.42
CA PHE A 337 -22.99 -27.00 -4.19
C PHE A 337 -21.72 -26.88 -3.33
N VAL A 338 -21.66 -27.58 -2.21
CA VAL A 338 -20.57 -27.47 -1.23
C VAL A 338 -20.09 -28.87 -0.87
N SER A 339 -18.78 -29.04 -0.72
CA SER A 339 -18.19 -30.25 -0.16
C SER A 339 -17.55 -29.98 1.20
N LEU A 340 -17.50 -31.00 2.06
CA LEU A 340 -16.70 -30.95 3.29
C LEU A 340 -15.19 -30.82 3.03
N GLU A 341 -14.74 -31.20 1.84
CA GLU A 341 -13.35 -31.08 1.40
C GLU A 341 -13.01 -29.69 0.83
N ASP A 342 -14.00 -28.81 0.63
CA ASP A 342 -13.77 -27.45 0.12
C ASP A 342 -12.93 -26.63 1.11
N ASN A 343 -12.14 -25.68 0.59
CA ASN A 343 -11.15 -24.94 1.39
C ASN A 343 -11.76 -24.27 2.63
N LEU A 344 -12.93 -23.62 2.46
CA LEU A 344 -13.65 -22.99 3.57
C LEU A 344 -14.04 -23.99 4.67
N MET A 345 -14.44 -25.21 4.30
CA MET A 345 -14.85 -26.25 5.25
C MET A 345 -13.65 -26.90 5.93
N ARG A 346 -12.55 -27.08 5.19
CA ARG A 346 -11.27 -27.57 5.70
C ARG A 346 -10.72 -26.65 6.80
N LEU A 347 -10.76 -25.33 6.58
CA LEU A 347 -10.26 -24.32 7.52
C LEU A 347 -11.10 -24.18 8.81
N PHE A 348 -12.36 -24.65 8.83
CA PHE A 348 -13.32 -24.39 9.93
C PHE A 348 -14.01 -25.64 10.49
N GLY A 349 -13.25 -26.71 10.69
CA GLY A 349 -13.67 -27.83 11.56
C GLY A 349 -14.53 -28.87 10.84
N SER A 350 -14.12 -29.24 9.62
CA SER A 350 -14.64 -30.39 8.87
C SER A 350 -14.76 -31.64 9.73
N GLU A 351 -13.82 -31.90 10.65
CA GLU A 351 -13.77 -33.12 11.46
C GLU A 351 -14.98 -33.32 12.38
N ARG A 352 -15.50 -32.26 13.01
CA ARG A 352 -16.61 -32.41 13.96
C ARG A 352 -17.92 -32.67 13.23
N ILE A 353 -18.08 -32.08 12.04
CA ILE A 353 -19.21 -32.27 11.15
C ILE A 353 -19.12 -33.64 10.47
N ALA A 354 -17.95 -34.01 9.95
CA ALA A 354 -17.68 -35.32 9.35
C ALA A 354 -17.95 -36.47 10.32
N ARG A 355 -17.49 -36.38 11.58
CA ARG A 355 -17.78 -37.40 12.62
C ARG A 355 -19.27 -37.51 12.94
N LEU A 356 -19.99 -36.40 12.90
CA LEU A 356 -21.43 -36.39 13.13
C LEU A 356 -22.16 -37.05 11.95
N MET A 357 -21.66 -36.86 10.73
CA MET A 357 -22.17 -37.47 9.50
C MET A 357 -21.88 -38.97 9.42
N ASP A 358 -20.67 -39.42 9.76
CA ASP A 358 -20.34 -40.84 9.84
C ASP A 358 -21.22 -41.56 10.88
N ARG A 359 -21.54 -40.87 12.00
CA ARG A 359 -22.45 -41.38 13.03
C ARG A 359 -23.91 -41.39 12.60
N MET A 360 -24.32 -40.49 11.70
CA MET A 360 -25.66 -40.47 11.10
C MET A 360 -25.83 -41.48 9.96
N GLY A 361 -24.76 -42.15 9.52
CA GLY A 361 -24.82 -43.22 8.53
C GLY A 361 -25.10 -42.74 7.09
N ILE A 362 -24.81 -41.47 6.81
CA ILE A 362 -24.99 -40.86 5.48
C ILE A 362 -24.01 -41.54 4.52
N LYS A 363 -24.54 -42.14 3.45
CA LYS A 363 -23.73 -42.88 2.48
C LYS A 363 -23.13 -41.94 1.44
N GLU A 364 -22.03 -42.40 0.83
CA GLU A 364 -21.48 -41.76 -0.37
C GLU A 364 -22.57 -41.64 -1.45
N GLY A 365 -22.76 -40.42 -1.97
CA GLY A 365 -23.80 -40.05 -2.93
C GLY A 365 -25.10 -39.48 -2.37
N GLU A 366 -25.32 -39.43 -1.05
CA GLU A 366 -26.52 -38.82 -0.47
C GLU A 366 -26.36 -37.29 -0.30
N VAL A 367 -27.29 -36.52 -0.87
CA VAL A 367 -27.32 -35.06 -0.73
C VAL A 367 -27.83 -34.69 0.66
N ILE A 368 -27.08 -33.83 1.35
CA ILE A 368 -27.48 -33.36 2.67
C ILE A 368 -28.08 -31.97 2.54
N GLN A 369 -29.39 -31.92 2.63
CA GLN A 369 -30.15 -30.68 2.78
C GLN A 369 -30.60 -30.56 4.23
N HIS A 370 -29.78 -29.94 5.07
CA HIS A 370 -30.17 -29.68 6.45
C HIS A 370 -29.79 -28.26 6.87
N SER A 371 -30.78 -27.49 7.34
CA SER A 371 -30.62 -26.08 7.74
C SER A 371 -29.52 -25.85 8.80
N MET A 372 -29.20 -26.88 9.59
CA MET A 372 -28.10 -26.84 10.57
C MET A 372 -26.71 -26.76 9.90
N ILE A 373 -26.53 -27.39 8.74
CA ILE A 373 -25.27 -27.35 7.99
C ILE A 373 -25.12 -26.00 7.29
N THR A 374 -26.17 -25.50 6.62
CA THR A 374 -26.18 -24.15 6.03
C THR A 374 -25.79 -23.09 7.07
N LYS A 375 -26.39 -23.14 8.27
CA LYS A 375 -26.04 -22.23 9.38
C LYS A 375 -24.60 -22.37 9.88
N SER A 376 -24.00 -23.56 9.76
CA SER A 376 -22.62 -23.81 10.19
C SER A 376 -21.63 -23.23 9.18
N ILE A 377 -21.90 -23.37 7.89
CA ILE A 377 -21.18 -22.72 6.79
C ILE A 377 -21.23 -21.20 6.95
N GLU A 378 -22.42 -20.65 7.20
CA GLU A 378 -22.59 -19.22 7.45
C GLU A 378 -21.73 -18.73 8.63
N ARG A 379 -21.67 -19.49 9.73
CA ARG A 379 -20.82 -19.14 10.89
C ARG A 379 -19.34 -19.17 10.52
N ALA A 380 -18.90 -20.12 9.71
CA ALA A 380 -17.53 -20.18 9.21
C ALA A 380 -17.19 -18.92 8.38
N GLN A 381 -18.03 -18.56 7.40
CA GLN A 381 -17.85 -17.33 6.61
C GLN A 381 -17.78 -16.08 7.50
N LYS A 382 -18.69 -15.96 8.47
CA LYS A 382 -18.69 -14.80 9.39
C LYS A 382 -17.37 -14.71 10.19
N LYS A 383 -16.81 -15.84 10.60
CA LYS A 383 -15.55 -15.88 11.33
C LYS A 383 -14.36 -15.47 10.45
N VAL A 384 -14.38 -15.85 9.17
CA VAL A 384 -13.38 -15.38 8.18
C VAL A 384 -13.53 -13.87 7.96
N GLU A 385 -14.75 -13.37 7.78
CA GLU A 385 -15.02 -11.94 7.65
C GLU A 385 -14.55 -11.13 8.86
N GLU A 386 -14.80 -11.61 10.08
CA GLU A 386 -14.31 -11.00 11.32
C GLU A 386 -12.78 -11.00 11.41
N ASN A 387 -12.12 -12.08 10.99
CA ASN A 387 -10.65 -12.16 10.94
C ASN A 387 -10.08 -11.13 9.95
N ASN A 388 -10.64 -11.08 8.74
CA ASN A 388 -10.24 -10.15 7.69
C ASN A 388 -10.49 -8.69 8.11
N PHE A 389 -11.60 -8.42 8.80
CA PHE A 389 -11.86 -7.13 9.41
C PHE A 389 -10.80 -6.76 10.45
N GLY A 390 -10.42 -7.70 11.31
CA GLY A 390 -9.34 -7.51 12.29
C GLY A 390 -8.01 -7.15 11.64
N ILE A 391 -7.63 -7.84 10.57
CA ILE A 391 -6.40 -7.57 9.81
C ILE A 391 -6.46 -6.17 9.18
N ARG A 392 -7.56 -5.82 8.50
CA ARG A 392 -7.74 -4.48 7.90
C ARG A 392 -7.69 -3.37 8.95
N LYS A 393 -8.34 -3.59 10.10
CA LYS A 393 -8.35 -2.65 11.22
C LYS A 393 -6.93 -2.41 11.74
N ARG A 394 -6.16 -3.48 11.99
CA ARG A 394 -4.78 -3.37 12.43
C ARG A 394 -3.94 -2.63 11.40
N LEU A 395 -4.06 -2.97 10.12
CA LEU A 395 -3.34 -2.27 9.04
C LEU A 395 -3.64 -0.76 9.03
N LEU A 396 -4.91 -0.37 9.21
CA LEU A 396 -5.31 1.03 9.31
C LEU A 396 -4.74 1.70 10.56
N GLU A 397 -4.72 1.04 11.72
CA GLU A 397 -4.17 1.59 12.96
C GLU A 397 -2.67 1.90 12.85
N TYR A 398 -1.89 1.06 12.16
CA TYR A 398 -0.46 1.33 11.90
C TYR A 398 -0.29 2.45 10.87
N ASP A 399 -1.09 2.47 9.79
CA ASP A 399 -1.01 3.55 8.80
C ASP A 399 -1.53 4.89 9.33
N ASP A 400 -2.45 4.93 10.30
CA ASP A 400 -2.92 6.18 10.90
C ASP A 400 -1.78 6.91 11.65
N VAL A 401 -0.87 6.17 12.29
CA VAL A 401 0.36 6.72 12.88
C VAL A 401 1.23 7.34 11.79
N MET A 402 1.52 6.59 10.72
CA MET A 402 2.29 7.08 9.58
C MET A 402 1.62 8.25 8.87
N ASN A 403 0.29 8.25 8.78
CA ASN A 403 -0.48 9.28 8.11
C ASN A 403 -0.38 10.62 8.86
N SER A 404 -0.37 10.60 10.20
CA SER A 404 -0.16 11.81 11.00
C SER A 404 1.21 12.44 10.74
N GLN A 405 2.27 11.62 10.67
CA GLN A 405 3.63 12.07 10.37
C GLN A 405 3.74 12.58 8.93
N ARG A 406 3.14 11.84 7.99
CA ARG A 406 3.08 12.16 6.56
C ARG A 406 2.42 13.50 6.33
N GLU A 407 1.33 13.83 7.04
CA GLU A 407 0.64 15.11 6.91
C GLU A 407 1.56 16.29 7.24
N VAL A 408 2.33 16.18 8.34
CA VAL A 408 3.31 17.20 8.75
C VAL A 408 4.39 17.38 7.69
N ILE A 409 5.00 16.28 7.24
CA ILE A 409 6.08 16.31 6.25
C ILE A 409 5.57 16.80 4.90
N TYR A 410 4.42 16.33 4.44
CA TYR A 410 3.86 16.74 3.15
C TYR A 410 3.45 18.21 3.15
N LYS A 411 3.04 18.76 4.31
CA LYS A 411 2.82 20.19 4.48
C LYS A 411 4.12 20.98 4.34
N LYS A 412 5.19 20.59 5.05
CA LYS A 412 6.52 21.23 4.93
C LYS A 412 7.08 21.12 3.50
N ARG A 413 6.97 19.95 2.87
CA ARG A 413 7.36 19.73 1.45
C ARG A 413 6.57 20.64 0.51
N ARG A 414 5.26 20.80 0.72
CA ARG A 414 4.41 21.70 -0.06
C ARG A 414 4.85 23.16 0.08
N HIS A 415 5.11 23.61 1.31
CA HIS A 415 5.64 24.95 1.55
C HIS A 415 6.99 25.18 0.84
N ALA A 416 7.90 24.20 0.87
CA ALA A 416 9.18 24.27 0.15
C ALA A 416 9.01 24.27 -1.38
N LEU A 417 8.09 23.46 -1.92
CA LEU A 417 7.83 23.40 -3.37
C LEU A 417 7.22 24.69 -3.93
N PHE A 418 6.21 25.25 -3.25
CA PHE A 418 5.49 26.42 -3.74
C PHE A 418 6.04 27.74 -3.20
N GLY A 419 6.91 27.70 -2.17
CA GLY A 419 7.47 28.88 -1.52
C GLY A 419 6.51 29.60 -0.57
N GLU A 420 5.30 29.08 -0.36
CA GLU A 420 4.31 29.65 0.55
C GLU A 420 4.67 29.27 1.99
N ARG A 421 4.80 30.26 2.89
CA ARG A 421 5.09 30.07 4.32
C ARG A 421 6.43 29.39 4.66
N LEU A 422 7.32 29.19 3.70
CA LEU A 422 8.64 28.59 3.96
C LEU A 422 9.45 29.40 4.98
N THR A 423 9.40 30.73 4.91
CA THR A 423 10.08 31.60 5.89
C THR A 423 9.65 31.30 7.32
N LEU A 424 8.35 31.11 7.56
CA LEU A 424 7.81 30.75 8.86
C LEU A 424 8.28 29.35 9.29
N ASP A 425 8.30 28.40 8.37
CA ASP A 425 8.82 27.07 8.66
C ASP A 425 10.31 27.12 9.06
N LEU A 426 11.13 27.92 8.36
CA LEU A 426 12.55 28.09 8.69
C LEU A 426 12.75 28.83 10.03
N GLU A 427 11.94 29.84 10.32
CA GLU A 427 11.95 30.54 11.62
C GLU A 427 11.59 29.58 12.76
N ASN A 428 10.57 28.74 12.57
CA ASN A 428 10.23 27.70 13.54
C ASN A 428 11.38 26.69 13.69
N MET A 429 12.02 26.24 12.59
CA MET A 429 13.20 25.36 12.67
C MET A 429 14.33 26.01 13.48
N GLN A 430 14.59 27.31 13.29
CA GLN A 430 15.60 28.06 14.03
C GLN A 430 15.28 28.11 15.52
N TYR A 431 14.02 28.40 15.87
CA TYR A 431 13.58 28.46 17.26
C TYR A 431 13.63 27.08 17.93
N ASP A 432 13.03 26.06 17.31
CA ASP A 432 13.03 24.67 17.81
C ASP A 432 14.46 24.16 18.05
N TYR A 433 15.38 24.47 17.13
CA TYR A 433 16.78 24.07 17.29
C TYR A 433 17.51 24.88 18.37
N SER A 434 17.20 26.16 18.52
CA SER A 434 17.75 27.02 19.59
C SER A 434 17.29 26.54 20.97
N GLU A 435 16.03 26.15 21.10
CA GLU A 435 15.46 25.54 22.31
C GLU A 435 16.10 24.19 22.61
N SER A 436 16.26 23.33 21.60
CA SER A 436 16.93 22.04 21.74
C SER A 436 18.36 22.19 22.25
N LEU A 437 19.14 23.13 21.68
CA LEU A 437 20.49 23.44 22.13
C LEU A 437 20.52 24.01 23.56
N ALA A 438 19.65 24.97 23.85
CA ALA A 438 19.59 25.58 25.17
C ALA A 438 19.28 24.53 26.25
N ASN A 439 18.33 23.63 26.01
CA ASN A 439 18.00 22.54 26.94
C ASN A 439 19.15 21.54 27.08
N ALA A 440 19.76 21.09 25.99
CA ALA A 440 20.84 20.12 26.03
C ALA A 440 22.06 20.61 26.83
N PHE A 441 22.39 21.90 26.70
CA PHE A 441 23.57 22.49 27.34
C PHE A 441 23.28 23.18 28.69
N ALA A 442 22.02 23.47 29.02
CA ALA A 442 21.62 23.97 30.34
C ALA A 442 21.93 22.96 31.47
N ASP A 443 21.76 21.66 31.19
CA ASP A 443 22.00 20.58 32.16
C ASP A 443 23.49 20.25 32.29
N GLN A 444 24.22 20.22 31.16
CA GLN A 444 25.63 19.85 31.13
C GLN A 444 26.57 20.98 31.59
N ARG A 445 26.12 22.24 31.49
CA ARG A 445 26.89 23.45 31.85
C ARG A 445 28.27 23.55 31.19
N ASN A 446 28.43 22.96 30.00
CA ASN A 446 29.68 23.02 29.24
C ASN A 446 29.64 24.18 28.23
N PHE A 447 30.19 25.34 28.63
CA PHE A 447 30.17 26.55 27.80
C PHE A 447 31.02 26.45 26.53
N GLU A 448 32.16 25.77 26.59
CA GLU A 448 33.06 25.61 25.44
C GLU A 448 32.41 24.77 24.34
N GLU A 449 31.79 23.66 24.71
CA GLU A 449 31.09 22.80 23.75
C GLU A 449 29.84 23.47 23.17
N PHE A 450 29.10 24.21 24.00
CA PHE A 450 27.99 25.06 23.55
C PHE A 450 28.45 26.08 22.51
N LYS A 451 29.56 26.78 22.77
CA LYS A 451 30.13 27.76 21.83
C LYS A 451 30.56 27.09 20.51
N LEU A 452 31.23 25.94 20.58
CA LEU A 452 31.63 25.18 19.40
C LEU A 452 30.42 24.76 18.56
N GLU A 453 29.32 24.36 19.21
CA GLU A 453 28.10 23.94 18.53
C GLU A 453 27.40 25.11 17.81
N LEU A 454 27.33 26.28 18.44
CA LEU A 454 26.79 27.50 17.82
C LEU A 454 27.61 27.93 16.59
N ILE A 455 28.94 27.85 16.67
CA ILE A 455 29.81 28.12 15.52
C ILE A 455 29.56 27.08 14.43
N ARG A 456 29.45 25.80 14.81
CA ARG A 456 29.25 24.69 13.88
C ARG A 456 27.94 24.81 13.11
N ILE A 457 26.85 25.27 13.71
CA ILE A 457 25.54 25.27 13.04
C ILE A 457 25.18 26.66 12.51
N PHE A 458 25.21 27.67 13.37
CA PHE A 458 24.77 29.02 13.04
C PHE A 458 25.91 29.93 12.57
N SER A 459 27.17 29.51 12.68
CA SER A 459 28.32 30.37 12.34
C SER A 459 28.31 31.70 13.13
N ILE A 460 27.92 31.63 14.41
CA ILE A 460 27.91 32.75 15.37
C ILE A 460 28.78 32.41 16.58
N ASP A 461 29.26 33.43 17.28
CA ASP A 461 29.82 33.27 18.63
C ASP A 461 28.67 33.19 19.66
N ALA A 462 28.97 32.74 20.87
CA ALA A 462 28.01 32.65 21.96
C ALA A 462 27.41 34.04 22.27
N PRO A 463 26.06 34.18 22.27
CA PRO A 463 25.39 35.45 22.56
C PRO A 463 25.43 35.84 24.04
N VAL A 464 25.94 34.94 24.89
CA VAL A 464 26.10 35.10 26.34
C VAL A 464 27.53 34.78 26.73
N ASN A 465 28.00 35.37 27.82
CA ASN A 465 29.28 35.00 28.42
C ASN A 465 29.13 33.77 29.34
N GLU A 466 30.25 33.16 29.73
CA GLU A 466 30.26 31.95 30.56
C GLU A 466 29.53 32.13 31.90
N GLN A 467 29.67 33.30 32.56
CA GLN A 467 29.02 33.56 33.85
C GLN A 467 27.50 33.69 33.74
N GLU A 468 27.04 34.24 32.62
CA GLU A 468 25.63 34.39 32.30
C GLU A 468 25.01 33.05 31.88
N PHE A 469 25.73 32.27 31.07
CA PHE A 469 25.35 30.92 30.65
C PHE A 469 25.08 29.99 31.85
N MET A 470 25.86 30.11 32.93
CA MET A 470 25.69 29.30 34.14
C MET A 470 24.44 29.65 34.96
N LYS A 471 23.82 30.81 34.73
CA LYS A 471 22.74 31.37 35.55
C LYS A 471 21.42 31.54 34.80
N ILE A 472 21.48 31.66 33.48
CA ILE A 472 20.33 31.87 32.61
C ILE A 472 19.46 30.62 32.55
N LYS A 473 18.15 30.80 32.42
CA LYS A 473 17.21 29.69 32.18
C LYS A 473 17.28 29.26 30.72
N ALA A 474 16.98 27.99 30.45
CA ALA A 474 17.00 27.45 29.09
C ALA A 474 16.10 28.23 28.11
N GLU A 475 14.90 28.63 28.55
CA GLU A 475 13.96 29.43 27.75
C GLU A 475 14.58 30.79 27.33
N GLU A 476 15.14 31.53 28.29
CA GLU A 476 15.78 32.83 28.02
C GLU A 476 17.05 32.70 27.18
N LEU A 477 17.78 31.59 27.34
CA LEU A 477 18.95 31.28 26.51
C LEU A 477 18.53 30.96 25.06
N ALA A 478 17.44 30.21 24.88
CA ALA A 478 16.89 29.89 23.56
C ALA A 478 16.52 31.16 22.78
N ASP A 479 15.84 32.11 23.44
CA ASP A 479 15.49 33.41 22.84
C ASP A 479 16.74 34.17 22.36
N LYS A 480 17.78 34.24 23.20
CA LYS A 480 19.04 34.91 22.82
C LYS A 480 19.76 34.24 21.65
N ILE A 481 19.77 32.91 21.61
CA ILE A 481 20.34 32.15 20.48
C ILE A 481 19.53 32.42 19.21
N PHE A 482 18.21 32.41 19.31
CA PHE A 482 17.31 32.67 18.19
C PHE A 482 17.51 34.07 17.61
N GLU A 483 17.54 35.12 18.46
CA GLU A 483 17.77 36.49 18.01
C GLU A 483 19.13 36.67 17.33
N ALA A 484 20.19 36.11 17.92
CA ALA A 484 21.55 36.19 17.38
C ALA A 484 21.68 35.44 16.05
N SER A 485 21.12 34.23 15.96
CA SER A 485 21.13 33.43 14.72
C SER A 485 20.35 34.13 13.61
N GLN A 486 19.15 34.65 13.90
CA GLN A 486 18.32 35.37 12.92
C GLN A 486 19.01 36.64 12.40
N ALA A 487 19.70 37.38 13.27
CA ALA A 487 20.50 38.54 12.88
C ALA A 487 21.63 38.15 11.92
N GLN A 488 22.36 37.07 12.22
CA GLN A 488 23.41 36.55 11.36
C GLN A 488 22.87 36.07 10.01
N TYR A 489 21.73 35.38 10.00
CA TYR A 489 21.11 34.90 8.78
C TYR A 489 20.71 36.03 7.83
N ARG A 490 20.11 37.10 8.37
CA ARG A 490 19.77 38.31 7.61
C ARG A 490 21.00 38.98 7.02
N PHE A 491 22.05 39.13 7.83
CA PHE A 491 23.32 39.71 7.38
C PHE A 491 23.92 38.90 6.23
N LYS A 492 23.99 37.58 6.38
CA LYS A 492 24.51 36.67 5.36
C LYS A 492 23.69 36.69 4.08
N SER A 493 22.36 36.63 4.19
CA SER A 493 21.46 36.66 3.04
C SER A 493 21.65 37.94 2.21
N LYS A 494 21.78 39.08 2.89
CA LYS A 494 22.08 40.36 2.23
C LYS A 494 23.46 40.36 1.56
N MET A 495 24.49 39.86 2.25
CA MET A 495 25.83 39.75 1.66
C MET A 495 25.88 38.89 0.40
N ILE A 496 25.13 37.79 0.36
CA ILE A 496 25.05 36.93 -0.83
C ILE A 496 24.32 37.65 -1.97
N ALA A 497 23.19 38.29 -1.68
CA ALA A 497 22.44 39.08 -2.65
C ALA A 497 23.30 40.21 -3.25
N ASP A 498 23.98 41.00 -2.41
CA ASP A 498 24.83 42.12 -2.84
C ASP A 498 26.00 41.65 -3.72
N LYS A 499 26.59 40.48 -3.43
CA LYS A 499 27.67 39.90 -4.25
C LYS A 499 27.17 39.33 -5.59
N ALA A 500 25.97 38.74 -5.60
CA ALA A 500 25.42 38.10 -6.79
C ALA A 500 24.74 39.10 -7.73
N PHE A 501 24.22 40.22 -7.21
CA PHE A 501 23.41 41.17 -7.99
C PHE A 501 24.12 41.76 -9.21
N PRO A 502 25.42 42.17 -9.17
CA PRO A 502 26.10 42.67 -10.36
C PRO A 502 26.12 41.68 -11.52
N VAL A 503 26.27 40.39 -11.20
CA VAL A 503 26.27 39.30 -12.19
C VAL A 503 24.85 39.08 -12.75
N ILE A 504 23.82 39.11 -11.90
CA ILE A 504 22.42 39.00 -12.34
C ILE A 504 22.05 40.16 -13.26
N GLN A 505 22.42 41.39 -12.87
CA GLN A 505 22.16 42.59 -13.65
C GLN A 505 22.78 42.49 -15.04
N GLN A 506 24.06 42.10 -15.13
CA GLN A 506 24.74 41.92 -16.40
C GLN A 506 24.06 40.84 -17.28
N VAL A 507 23.66 39.71 -16.69
CA VAL A 507 22.99 38.62 -17.41
C VAL A 507 21.59 39.02 -17.88
N PHE A 508 20.82 39.74 -17.05
CA PHE A 508 19.49 40.22 -17.40
C PHE A 508 19.53 41.28 -18.52
N GLU A 509 20.47 42.22 -18.46
CA GLU A 509 20.66 43.25 -19.49
C GLU A 509 21.15 42.67 -20.82
N THR A 510 21.99 41.63 -20.79
CA THR A 510 22.55 41.01 -22.01
C THR A 510 21.63 39.96 -22.63
N GLN A 511 20.90 39.18 -21.82
CA GLN A 511 20.22 37.95 -22.25
C GLN A 511 18.80 37.77 -21.67
N GLY A 512 18.24 38.77 -20.96
CA GLY A 512 16.97 38.67 -20.24
C GLY A 512 15.72 38.42 -21.11
N GLN A 513 15.80 38.60 -22.43
CA GLN A 513 14.71 38.23 -23.37
C GLN A 513 14.72 36.76 -23.79
N VAL A 514 15.83 36.04 -23.59
CA VAL A 514 16.03 34.65 -24.03
C VAL A 514 16.00 33.67 -22.86
N ILE A 515 16.52 34.07 -21.70
CA ILE A 515 16.69 33.18 -20.54
C ILE A 515 15.68 33.52 -19.43
N GLU A 516 14.80 32.57 -19.12
CA GLU A 516 13.82 32.71 -18.03
C GLU A 516 14.39 32.32 -16.66
N ASN A 517 15.21 31.26 -16.61
CA ASN A 517 15.79 30.72 -15.38
C ASN A 517 17.31 30.56 -15.49
N ILE A 518 18.02 30.90 -14.43
CA ILE A 518 19.48 30.72 -14.29
C ILE A 518 19.77 29.65 -13.24
N VAL A 519 20.94 29.01 -13.34
CA VAL A 519 21.44 28.08 -12.33
C VAL A 519 22.53 28.74 -11.52
N VAL A 520 22.33 28.83 -10.21
CA VAL A 520 23.31 29.36 -9.26
C VAL A 520 23.86 28.19 -8.43
N PRO A 521 25.18 27.89 -8.49
CA PRO A 521 25.76 26.86 -7.65
C PRO A 521 25.95 27.38 -6.22
N PHE A 522 25.50 26.61 -5.24
CA PHE A 522 25.77 26.80 -3.82
C PHE A 522 26.60 25.65 -3.28
N THR A 523 27.47 25.92 -2.32
CA THR A 523 28.22 24.90 -1.59
C THR A 523 28.39 25.25 -0.12
N ASP A 524 28.38 24.25 0.75
CA ASP A 524 28.76 24.35 2.17
C ASP A 524 30.23 23.93 2.40
N GLY A 525 30.99 23.67 1.34
CA GLY A 525 32.35 23.14 1.35
C GLY A 525 32.45 21.62 1.19
N MET A 526 31.36 20.87 1.39
CA MET A 526 31.32 19.41 1.20
C MET A 526 30.38 19.00 0.07
N LYS A 527 29.18 19.60 0.03
CA LYS A 527 28.12 19.34 -0.92
C LYS A 527 27.95 20.54 -1.85
N GLN A 528 27.69 20.27 -3.12
CA GLN A 528 27.39 21.31 -4.12
C GLN A 528 25.97 21.09 -4.64
N VAL A 529 25.16 22.15 -4.62
CA VAL A 529 23.77 22.13 -5.06
C VAL A 529 23.56 23.17 -6.15
N GLN A 530 22.86 22.79 -7.20
CA GLN A 530 22.50 23.69 -8.29
C GLN A 530 21.09 24.21 -8.05
N VAL A 531 20.98 25.52 -7.79
CA VAL A 531 19.71 26.18 -7.49
C VAL A 531 19.19 26.83 -8.76
N MET A 532 17.96 26.49 -9.15
CA MET A 532 17.27 27.16 -10.25
C MET A 532 16.60 28.43 -9.74
N VAL A 533 16.92 29.56 -10.35
CA VAL A 533 16.41 30.88 -9.95
C VAL A 533 15.77 31.55 -11.15
N ASN A 534 14.58 32.14 -10.97
CA ASN A 534 13.95 32.94 -12.01
C ASN A 534 14.68 34.27 -12.17
N LEU A 535 15.21 34.53 -13.37
CA LEU A 535 16.11 35.66 -13.62
C LEU A 535 15.40 37.01 -13.43
N LYS A 536 14.17 37.12 -13.92
CA LYS A 536 13.36 38.34 -13.80
C LYS A 536 13.07 38.69 -12.34
N LYS A 537 12.61 37.72 -11.54
CA LYS A 537 12.37 37.92 -10.11
C LYS A 537 13.65 38.26 -9.35
N ALA A 538 14.77 37.61 -9.68
CA ALA A 538 16.06 37.91 -9.06
C ALA A 538 16.53 39.34 -9.34
N PHE A 539 16.29 39.87 -10.55
CA PHE A 539 16.58 41.26 -10.88
C PHE A 539 15.66 42.23 -10.13
N GLU A 540 14.34 42.03 -10.17
CA GLU A 540 13.35 42.88 -9.50
C GLU A 540 13.54 42.95 -7.97
N THR A 541 13.99 41.86 -7.36
CA THR A 541 14.23 41.73 -5.91
C THR A 541 15.66 42.07 -5.48
N HIS A 542 16.50 42.63 -6.36
CA HIS A 542 17.90 42.96 -6.07
C HIS A 542 18.71 41.77 -5.53
N GLY A 543 18.47 40.57 -6.07
CA GLY A 543 19.18 39.33 -5.70
C GLY A 543 18.54 38.53 -4.55
N ALA A 544 17.50 39.04 -3.86
CA ALA A 544 16.89 38.33 -2.75
C ALA A 544 16.23 36.99 -3.15
N GLU A 545 15.66 36.89 -4.36
CA GLU A 545 15.08 35.63 -4.87
C GLU A 545 16.09 34.49 -4.92
N ILE A 546 17.39 34.76 -5.06
CA ILE A 546 18.43 33.71 -5.01
C ILE A 546 18.36 32.98 -3.67
N MET A 547 18.29 33.72 -2.56
CA MET A 547 18.23 33.15 -1.22
C MET A 547 16.94 32.35 -1.03
N THR A 548 15.79 32.87 -1.46
CA THR A 548 14.51 32.15 -1.38
C THR A 548 14.52 30.87 -2.24
N ALA A 549 15.13 30.89 -3.42
CA ALA A 549 15.31 29.70 -4.24
C ALA A 549 16.26 28.68 -3.59
N PHE A 550 17.34 29.15 -2.97
CA PHE A 550 18.29 28.33 -2.23
C PHE A 550 17.61 27.65 -1.03
N GLU A 551 16.88 28.42 -0.21
CA GLU A 551 16.06 27.93 0.91
C GLU A 551 15.11 26.81 0.47
N ARG A 552 14.31 27.04 -0.57
CA ARG A 552 13.37 26.03 -1.10
C ARG A 552 14.07 24.76 -1.53
N THR A 553 15.16 24.89 -2.28
CA THR A 553 15.88 23.75 -2.86
C THR A 553 16.52 22.89 -1.77
N ILE A 554 17.18 23.53 -0.80
CA ILE A 554 17.84 22.82 0.31
C ILE A 554 16.81 22.21 1.26
N ALA A 555 15.78 22.96 1.65
CA ALA A 555 14.72 22.44 2.52
C ALA A 555 14.06 21.21 1.89
N LEU A 556 13.68 21.28 0.61
CA LEU A 556 13.05 20.15 -0.07
C LEU A 556 13.98 18.94 -0.17
N ALA A 557 15.24 19.14 -0.58
CA ALA A 557 16.19 18.04 -0.75
C ALA A 557 16.46 17.30 0.57
N LEU A 558 16.71 18.05 1.65
CA LEU A 558 17.02 17.46 2.95
C LEU A 558 15.79 16.85 3.63
N ILE A 559 14.61 17.47 3.50
CA ILE A 559 13.35 16.86 3.96
C ILE A 559 13.11 15.54 3.23
N ASP A 560 13.31 15.50 1.91
CA ASP A 560 13.08 14.29 1.11
C ASP A 560 14.06 13.17 1.48
N ASP A 561 15.32 13.47 1.71
CA ASP A 561 16.33 12.47 2.07
C ASP A 561 16.12 11.94 3.50
N ALA A 562 15.84 12.81 4.47
CA ALA A 562 15.52 12.40 5.83
C ALA A 562 14.22 11.58 5.88
N TRP A 563 13.20 11.96 5.11
CA TRP A 563 11.93 11.23 5.05
C TRP A 563 12.09 9.84 4.44
N LYS A 564 12.94 9.66 3.42
CA LYS A 564 13.22 8.33 2.85
C LYS A 564 13.89 7.40 3.85
N GLU A 565 14.83 7.92 4.64
CA GLU A 565 15.48 7.11 5.67
C GLU A 565 14.51 6.78 6.80
N HIS A 566 13.70 7.75 7.23
CA HIS A 566 12.64 7.51 8.21
C HIS A 566 11.64 6.45 7.75
N LEU A 567 11.20 6.47 6.48
CA LEU A 567 10.33 5.42 5.95
C LEU A 567 10.96 4.02 6.05
N ARG A 568 12.27 3.92 5.86
CA ARG A 568 13.01 2.68 6.01
C ARG A 568 13.08 2.24 7.49
N GLU A 569 13.45 3.15 8.40
CA GLU A 569 13.46 2.87 9.85
C GLU A 569 12.07 2.45 10.35
N MET A 570 11.00 3.04 9.79
CA MET A 570 9.62 2.69 10.10
C MET A 570 9.21 1.29 9.60
N ASP A 571 9.68 0.90 8.41
CA ASP A 571 9.46 -0.46 7.90
C ASP A 571 10.20 -1.50 8.79
N GLU A 572 11.45 -1.22 9.18
CA GLU A 572 12.23 -2.06 10.09
C GLU A 572 11.58 -2.17 11.48
N LEU A 573 11.09 -1.05 12.02
CA LEU A 573 10.37 -0.99 13.30
C LEU A 573 9.08 -1.83 13.26
N LYS A 574 8.30 -1.74 12.17
CA LYS A 574 7.06 -2.50 12.01
C LYS A 574 7.32 -4.01 12.09
N THR A 575 8.41 -4.50 11.50
CA THR A 575 8.82 -5.92 11.57
C THR A 575 9.33 -6.29 12.96
N SER A 576 10.18 -5.46 13.58
CA SER A 576 10.72 -5.70 14.92
C SER A 576 9.63 -5.83 16.00
N VAL A 577 8.64 -4.92 15.98
CA VAL A 577 7.55 -4.90 16.98
C VAL A 577 6.64 -6.13 16.86
N GLN A 578 6.53 -6.74 15.68
CA GLN A 578 5.81 -8.01 15.54
C GLN A 578 6.52 -9.17 16.26
N ASN A 579 7.85 -9.13 16.33
CA ASN A 579 8.64 -10.11 17.06
C ASN A 579 8.63 -9.85 18.58
N ALA A 580 8.38 -8.62 19.04
CA ALA A 580 8.32 -8.25 20.46
C ALA A 580 7.04 -8.72 21.21
N VAL A 581 6.15 -9.48 20.54
CA VAL A 581 4.90 -10.02 21.13
C VAL A 581 5.16 -10.92 22.35
N TYR A 582 6.38 -11.41 22.54
CA TYR A 582 6.77 -12.24 23.69
C TYR A 582 6.73 -11.51 25.05
N GLU A 583 6.74 -10.17 25.10
CA GLU A 583 6.76 -9.40 26.37
C GLU A 583 5.37 -9.09 26.99
N GLN A 584 4.26 -9.64 26.49
CA GLN A 584 2.89 -9.36 26.97
C GLN A 584 2.44 -7.88 26.92
N LYS A 585 3.17 -7.01 26.20
CA LYS A 585 2.77 -5.61 25.93
C LYS A 585 2.07 -5.52 24.58
N ASP A 586 1.17 -4.54 24.41
CA ASP A 586 0.50 -4.30 23.12
C ASP A 586 1.50 -3.80 22.07
N PRO A 587 1.75 -4.55 20.98
CA PRO A 587 2.69 -4.16 19.94
C PRO A 587 2.33 -2.83 19.28
N LEU A 588 1.04 -2.52 19.10
CA LEU A 588 0.63 -1.25 18.51
C LEU A 588 1.06 -0.06 19.38
N LEU A 589 1.05 -0.22 20.70
CA LEU A 589 1.44 0.82 21.62
C LEU A 589 2.96 1.06 21.56
N ILE A 590 3.75 -0.01 21.53
CA ILE A 590 5.21 0.06 21.35
C ILE A 590 5.53 0.77 20.04
N TYR A 591 4.92 0.32 18.95
CA TYR A 591 5.08 0.95 17.63
C TYR A 591 4.76 2.44 17.66
N LYS A 592 3.68 2.86 18.33
CA LYS A 592 3.31 4.28 18.48
C LYS A 592 4.36 5.10 19.22
N PHE A 593 4.91 4.59 20.32
CA PHE A 593 5.93 5.30 21.08
C PHE A 593 7.26 5.37 20.33
N GLU A 594 7.75 4.24 19.83
CA GLU A 594 9.03 4.19 19.12
C GLU A 594 8.98 4.97 17.81
N SER A 595 7.89 4.89 17.05
CA SER A 595 7.71 5.67 15.83
C SER A 595 7.65 7.18 16.08
N PHE A 596 7.11 7.61 17.23
CA PHE A 596 7.09 9.01 17.62
C PHE A 596 8.49 9.51 17.94
N GLU A 597 9.30 8.74 18.68
CA GLU A 597 10.69 9.09 18.98
C GLU A 597 11.56 9.12 17.72
N LEU A 598 11.42 8.15 16.81
CA LEU A 598 12.09 8.17 15.51
C LEU A 598 11.71 9.43 14.71
N PHE A 599 10.41 9.76 14.68
CA PHE A 599 9.92 10.95 13.98
C PHE A 599 10.46 12.25 14.59
N LYS A 600 10.52 12.36 15.92
CA LYS A 600 11.11 13.50 16.63
C LYS A 600 12.58 13.65 16.28
N LYS A 601 13.36 12.57 16.36
CA LYS A 601 14.77 12.53 15.99
C LYS A 601 14.98 12.95 14.52
N MET A 602 14.13 12.47 13.62
CA MET A 602 14.15 12.87 12.21
C MET A 602 13.87 14.37 12.04
N LEU A 603 12.90 14.94 12.76
CA LEU A 603 12.62 16.39 12.70
C LEU A 603 13.81 17.22 13.22
N GLU A 604 14.42 16.82 14.35
CA GLU A 604 15.63 17.46 14.87
C GLU A 604 16.79 17.38 13.87
N GLN A 605 16.95 16.22 13.22
CA GLN A 605 17.94 16.01 12.16
C GLN A 605 17.70 16.94 10.96
N ILE A 606 16.45 17.04 10.49
CA ILE A 606 16.06 17.95 9.39
C ILE A 606 16.38 19.39 9.78
N ASN A 607 15.95 19.83 10.97
CA ASN A 607 16.19 21.20 11.44
C ASN A 607 17.69 21.50 11.46
N ARG A 608 18.50 20.61 12.06
CA ARG A 608 19.94 20.78 12.14
C ARG A 608 20.61 20.85 10.78
N ASP A 609 20.28 19.93 9.88
CA ASP A 609 20.94 19.82 8.57
C ASP A 609 20.55 20.97 7.65
N VAL A 610 19.26 21.34 7.62
CA VAL A 610 18.77 22.48 6.84
C VAL A 610 19.44 23.77 7.33
N LEU A 611 19.43 24.03 8.64
CA LEU A 611 20.04 25.23 9.19
C LEU A 611 21.56 25.25 8.96
N SER A 612 22.27 24.17 9.28
CA SER A 612 23.72 24.07 9.05
C SER A 612 24.08 24.38 7.59
N PHE A 613 23.34 23.83 6.63
CA PHE A 613 23.58 24.09 5.21
C PHE A 613 23.27 25.55 4.86
N LEU A 614 22.14 26.09 5.29
CA LEU A 614 21.76 27.48 4.98
C LEU A 614 22.75 28.50 5.58
N TYR A 615 23.24 28.26 6.80
CA TYR A 615 24.20 29.14 7.49
C TYR A 615 25.65 28.97 7.02
N LYS A 616 26.04 27.83 6.44
CA LYS A 616 27.37 27.65 5.82
C LYS A 616 27.42 27.88 4.32
N GLY A 617 26.30 27.74 3.63
CA GLY A 617 26.24 27.79 2.17
C GLY A 617 26.72 29.12 1.59
N PHE A 618 27.61 29.07 0.61
CA PHE A 618 28.08 30.24 -0.13
C PHE A 618 28.12 29.93 -1.62
N ILE A 619 28.13 31.00 -2.43
CA ILE A 619 28.35 30.88 -3.87
C ILE A 619 29.87 30.80 -4.09
N PRO A 620 30.41 29.69 -4.63
CA PRO A 620 31.83 29.60 -4.90
C PRO A 620 32.20 30.63 -5.96
N VAL A 621 33.23 31.44 -5.67
CA VAL A 621 33.76 32.41 -6.64
C VAL A 621 34.46 31.61 -7.75
N GLN A 622 33.76 31.41 -8.86
CA GLN A 622 34.38 31.01 -10.12
C GLN A 622 34.45 32.23 -11.04
N ASP A 623 35.54 32.34 -11.81
CA ASP A 623 35.71 33.40 -12.81
C ASP A 623 34.44 33.59 -13.64
N SER A 624 34.05 34.86 -13.76
CA SER A 624 32.83 35.46 -14.36
C SER A 624 32.27 34.90 -15.69
N SER A 625 32.86 33.85 -16.25
CA SER A 625 32.52 33.25 -17.55
C SER A 625 31.52 32.08 -17.54
N ASN A 626 30.98 31.65 -16.38
CA ASN A 626 30.22 30.38 -16.29
C ASN A 626 28.81 30.46 -15.66
N VAL A 627 28.08 31.59 -15.76
CA VAL A 627 26.62 31.54 -15.58
C VAL A 627 26.03 30.81 -16.79
N LYS A 628 25.79 29.51 -16.64
CA LYS A 628 25.24 28.68 -17.72
C LYS A 628 23.72 28.82 -17.73
N GLU A 629 23.17 28.99 -18.93
CA GLU A 629 21.74 28.84 -19.17
C GLU A 629 21.26 27.52 -18.57
N ALA A 630 20.12 27.56 -17.86
CA ALA A 630 19.53 26.38 -17.26
C ALA A 630 19.10 25.41 -18.36
N ARG A 631 19.98 24.48 -18.74
CA ARG A 631 19.54 23.30 -19.51
C ARG A 631 18.52 22.58 -18.63
N PRO A 632 17.31 22.25 -19.15
CA PRO A 632 16.34 21.52 -18.37
C PRO A 632 17.01 20.25 -17.83
N GLN A 633 16.99 20.07 -16.51
CA GLN A 633 17.49 18.83 -15.91
C GLN A 633 16.84 17.66 -16.65
N PRO A 634 17.60 16.59 -16.98
CA PRO A 634 16.96 15.38 -17.48
C PRO A 634 15.88 15.02 -16.46
N ARG A 635 14.62 14.97 -16.93
CA ARG A 635 13.50 14.54 -16.09
C ARG A 635 13.96 13.32 -15.33
N THR A 636 13.81 13.33 -14.00
CA THR A 636 14.10 12.18 -13.16
C THR A 636 13.50 10.97 -13.84
N ASP A 637 14.32 9.96 -14.13
CA ASP A 637 13.87 8.82 -14.91
C ASP A 637 12.93 7.97 -14.05
N MET A 638 11.64 8.32 -14.10
CA MET A 638 10.57 7.64 -13.38
C MET A 638 10.31 6.24 -13.94
N SER A 639 10.98 5.82 -15.03
CA SER A 639 10.77 4.49 -15.64
C SER A 639 11.13 3.33 -14.71
N LYS A 640 12.00 3.58 -13.71
CA LYS A 640 12.40 2.58 -12.71
C LYS A 640 11.50 2.56 -11.46
N LEU A 641 10.61 3.55 -11.29
CA LEU A 641 9.67 3.54 -10.18
C LEU A 641 8.55 2.54 -10.48
N LYS A 642 8.40 1.59 -9.57
CA LYS A 642 7.39 0.56 -9.65
C LYS A 642 6.41 0.74 -8.50
N THR A 643 5.12 0.62 -8.80
CA THR A 643 4.09 0.58 -7.77
C THR A 643 4.04 -0.83 -7.19
N SER A 644 4.34 -0.97 -5.90
CA SER A 644 4.03 -2.18 -5.15
C SER A 644 2.73 -1.99 -4.39
N HIS A 645 1.95 -3.06 -4.24
CA HIS A 645 0.77 -3.10 -3.38
C HIS A 645 1.00 -4.23 -2.38
N GLU A 646 1.00 -3.94 -1.08
CA GLU A 646 0.89 -4.98 -0.06
C GLU A 646 -0.51 -5.58 -0.16
N GLU A 647 -0.63 -6.75 -0.79
CA GLU A 647 -1.84 -7.56 -0.69
C GLU A 647 -1.73 -8.39 0.59
N VAL A 648 -2.54 -8.02 1.59
CA VAL A 648 -3.18 -9.04 2.42
C VAL A 648 -4.22 -9.69 1.51
N PRO A 649 -4.28 -11.03 1.38
CA PRO A 649 -5.37 -11.65 0.66
C PRO A 649 -6.68 -11.20 1.31
N VAL A 650 -7.52 -10.52 0.53
CA VAL A 650 -8.98 -10.32 0.64
C VAL A 650 -9.38 -8.88 0.26
N GLY A 651 -9.91 -8.75 -0.97
CA GLY A 651 -11.01 -7.85 -1.28
C GLY A 651 -10.67 -6.56 -2.03
N ALA A 652 -10.46 -6.65 -3.33
CA ALA A 652 -10.19 -5.50 -4.20
C ALA A 652 -11.34 -4.45 -4.25
N THR A 653 -10.95 -3.18 -4.17
CA THR A 653 -11.62 -2.06 -4.84
C THR A 653 -10.65 -1.46 -5.85
N VAL A 654 -10.94 -1.60 -7.15
CA VAL A 654 -10.27 -0.82 -8.20
C VAL A 654 -11.30 -0.39 -9.23
N GLY A 655 -11.38 0.92 -9.45
CA GLY A 655 -12.12 1.53 -10.55
C GLY A 655 -11.41 2.79 -11.02
N ALA A 656 -10.84 2.73 -12.23
CA ALA A 656 -10.72 3.85 -13.16
C ALA A 656 -10.47 3.30 -14.58
N PRO A 657 -11.08 3.89 -15.63
CA PRO A 657 -11.05 3.35 -16.98
C PRO A 657 -9.81 3.81 -17.76
N GLN A 658 -9.16 2.90 -18.49
CA GLN A 658 -8.26 3.23 -19.60
C GLN A 658 -8.93 2.84 -20.93
N PRO A 659 -8.87 3.68 -21.98
CA PRO A 659 -9.47 3.38 -23.27
C PRO A 659 -8.63 2.37 -24.08
N GLN A 660 -9.35 1.56 -24.86
CA GLN A 660 -8.90 0.40 -25.64
C GLN A 660 -8.27 0.75 -27.00
N GLY A 661 -7.41 -0.15 -27.52
CA GLY A 661 -7.04 -0.21 -28.94
C GLY A 661 -5.87 -1.15 -29.30
N THR A 662 -6.24 -2.36 -29.74
CA THR A 662 -5.60 -3.45 -30.53
C THR A 662 -4.29 -3.26 -31.36
N ALA A 663 -3.51 -4.36 -31.46
CA ALA A 663 -2.27 -4.64 -32.24
C ALA A 663 -2.50 -4.91 -33.78
N PRO A 664 -1.50 -5.17 -34.68
CA PRO A 664 -0.07 -5.50 -34.47
C PRO A 664 1.00 -4.83 -35.39
N GLU A 665 2.27 -5.02 -35.00
CA GLU A 665 3.59 -4.87 -35.67
C GLU A 665 3.80 -3.94 -36.89
N GLY A 666 4.76 -3.02 -36.74
CA GLY A 666 5.42 -2.31 -37.85
C GLY A 666 6.06 -0.98 -37.43
N GLN A 667 7.40 -0.90 -37.45
CA GLN A 667 8.21 0.26 -37.08
C GLN A 667 7.72 1.58 -37.73
N ARG A 668 7.29 2.56 -36.91
CA ARG A 668 7.31 4.00 -37.23
C ARG A 668 7.07 4.84 -35.97
N GLN A 669 7.91 5.87 -35.78
CA GLN A 669 7.83 6.84 -34.70
C GLN A 669 6.45 7.54 -34.71
N VAL A 670 5.72 7.52 -33.59
CA VAL A 670 4.45 8.25 -33.43
C VAL A 670 4.58 9.31 -32.34
N ALA A 671 4.20 10.53 -32.70
CA ALA A 671 4.13 11.70 -31.84
C ALA A 671 3.19 11.49 -30.65
N LYS A 672 3.60 11.98 -29.47
CA LYS A 672 2.80 11.93 -28.23
C LYS A 672 1.47 12.68 -28.40
N PRO A 673 0.32 12.12 -27.97
CA PRO A 673 -0.95 12.83 -28.01
C PRO A 673 -0.96 13.96 -26.96
N GLN A 674 -1.38 15.15 -27.38
CA GLN A 674 -1.64 16.28 -26.48
C GLN A 674 -2.99 16.09 -25.78
N PRO A 675 -3.14 16.51 -24.51
CA PRO A 675 -4.42 16.44 -23.80
C PRO A 675 -5.47 17.32 -24.50
N VAL A 676 -6.70 16.82 -24.57
CA VAL A 676 -7.85 17.55 -25.13
C VAL A 676 -8.08 18.82 -24.31
N ARG A 677 -7.78 19.98 -24.90
CA ARG A 677 -8.23 21.27 -24.38
C ARG A 677 -9.75 21.31 -24.50
N VAL A 678 -10.44 21.36 -23.37
CA VAL A 678 -11.86 21.68 -23.35
C VAL A 678 -11.98 23.16 -23.67
N ASP A 679 -12.45 23.48 -24.88
CA ASP A 679 -12.73 24.87 -25.25
C ASP A 679 -13.77 25.48 -24.30
N PRO A 680 -13.68 26.79 -23.99
CA PRO A 680 -14.59 27.45 -23.07
C PRO A 680 -16.05 27.28 -23.52
N LYS A 681 -16.90 26.74 -22.63
CA LYS A 681 -18.34 26.58 -22.88
C LYS A 681 -18.97 27.96 -23.12
N VAL A 682 -19.65 28.12 -24.26
CA VAL A 682 -20.34 29.36 -24.64
C VAL A 682 -21.48 29.63 -23.65
N GLY A 683 -21.48 30.80 -23.02
CA GLY A 683 -22.52 31.22 -22.09
C GLY A 683 -23.84 31.53 -22.80
N ARG A 684 -24.96 31.38 -22.08
CA ARG A 684 -26.33 31.55 -22.64
C ARG A 684 -26.56 32.91 -23.33
N ASN A 685 -25.87 33.97 -22.89
CA ASN A 685 -25.98 35.33 -23.45
C ASN A 685 -24.87 35.68 -24.46
N ASP A 686 -23.91 34.79 -24.69
CA ASP A 686 -22.81 35.01 -25.63
C ASP A 686 -23.28 34.85 -27.08
N PRO A 687 -22.54 35.42 -28.06
CA PRO A 687 -22.82 35.20 -29.47
C PRO A 687 -22.80 33.70 -29.79
N CYS A 688 -23.80 33.24 -30.53
CA CYS A 688 -23.91 31.83 -30.88
C CYS A 688 -22.76 31.43 -31.84
N PRO A 689 -22.04 30.33 -31.57
CA PRO A 689 -20.85 29.94 -32.35
C PRO A 689 -21.17 29.53 -33.79
N CYS A 690 -22.45 29.39 -34.17
CA CYS A 690 -22.86 29.17 -35.55
C CYS A 690 -22.72 30.40 -36.47
N GLY A 691 -22.27 31.54 -35.96
CA GLY A 691 -22.07 32.76 -36.75
C GLY A 691 -23.36 33.50 -37.13
N SER A 692 -24.51 33.13 -36.56
CA SER A 692 -25.83 33.71 -36.89
C SER A 692 -26.05 35.15 -36.41
N GLY A 693 -25.09 35.76 -35.71
CA GLY A 693 -25.21 37.10 -35.12
C GLY A 693 -26.18 37.20 -33.93
N LYS A 694 -26.84 36.10 -33.53
CA LYS A 694 -27.79 36.04 -32.40
C LYS A 694 -27.12 35.48 -31.14
N LYS A 695 -27.63 35.82 -29.96
CA LYS A 695 -27.20 35.24 -28.67
C LYS A 695 -27.57 33.75 -28.58
N TYR A 696 -26.74 32.93 -27.92
CA TYR A 696 -26.88 31.47 -27.85
C TYR A 696 -28.30 31.02 -27.44
N LYS A 697 -28.87 31.63 -26.40
CA LYS A 697 -30.25 31.35 -25.92
C LYS A 697 -31.37 31.54 -26.96
N ASN A 698 -31.14 32.36 -27.99
CA ASN A 698 -32.11 32.67 -29.04
C ASN A 698 -31.79 31.91 -30.35
N CYS A 699 -30.85 30.96 -30.29
CA CYS A 699 -30.46 30.11 -31.40
C CYS A 699 -30.35 28.66 -30.92
N HIS A 700 -29.14 28.13 -30.72
CA HIS A 700 -28.94 26.72 -30.34
C HIS A 700 -29.31 26.40 -28.87
N GLY A 701 -29.48 27.41 -28.01
CA GLY A 701 -29.92 27.25 -26.62
C GLY A 701 -31.42 27.43 -26.39
N VAL A 702 -32.25 27.41 -27.44
CA VAL A 702 -33.72 27.54 -27.31
C VAL A 702 -34.28 26.22 -26.79
N GLY A 703 -34.76 26.21 -25.55
CA GLY A 703 -35.40 25.05 -24.91
C GLY A 703 -34.63 24.45 -23.73
N GLU A 704 -33.41 24.92 -23.45
CA GLU A 704 -32.70 24.53 -22.22
C GLU A 704 -33.28 25.29 -21.01
N PRO A 705 -33.84 24.58 -20.00
CA PRO A 705 -34.29 25.21 -18.75
C PRO A 705 -33.07 25.77 -17.98
N GLY A 706 -33.29 26.89 -17.30
CA GLY A 706 -32.24 27.74 -16.70
C GLY A 706 -31.53 27.13 -15.51
#